data_AF-A0A1K2IHN3-F1
#
_entry.id   AF-A0A1K2IHN3-F1
#
_cell.length_a   1.000
_cell.length_b   1.000
_cell.length_c   1.000
_cell.angle_alpha   90.00
_cell.angle_beta   90.00
_cell.angle_gamma   90.00
#
_symmetry.space_group_name_H-M   'P 1'
#
loop_
_entity.id
_entity.type
_entity.pdbx_description
1 polymer ?
#
loop_
_entity_poly.entity_id
_entity_poly.type
_entity_poly.pdbx_seq_one_letter_code
_entity_poly.pdbx_strand_id
1 'polypeptide(L)'
;MKFSAIYFRNVLRTIFLLICIQSHLYSQTITGDLNQYHKTTLTFDALSLSEVPATYLNYRMNVTFTAPSSATYTVPAYFAADGNASETSATSGNKWRCHFNPDETGIWSYSVSFRTGTNIAVSLNPTDGTPTSIDGDTGTFDIEATNKTGVDFRAKGKLQYIGKSTAQFDNGDYYFEMGSDSPETFLEYADFDATTPRHDYSEMASNYLSGDPTWKGGKGTGIIGAVNYLASQEANIQYIIFNNITGDGDRTYPFPNKTDYTTYDVSKLDQWQIVFDHMYNKGIALEMVLGETENSNWFEDQEGINRSNFSNSRKLYYRELIARFGYLNIVYNTGEEANWNTNGDQFTAAQIEEIAVYIQALSPYSDLISAHNGSASNFSIYPELTALSGTSALTAISIQGNYNDLKLTHDQVINIKNLAIADGTEWVVRFTEPYTSVLNPNIETWTEKSLWPSITAGSVGIHHIDGAGGDVSNDNLAQYQPYLERMKYAKNFFEDNNIPFWNMSNDDASISKGYLLSDNLENYIAFLADGGTATLDLPGSNTYSVKWFDPRNGGDLKDGSVTTINSDTNVFIGNPPNNSSASWVVLVRNNKTLLLRNSKTLLVKDINDADLNVKIFPNPVTSFGKIFISGIEKGHHTAIIYDIRGRIMNKKNVEFTNDVEEFKIGGLKSGIYIFTLNNSLNKSYSAKLIID
;
A
#
# COMPACT_ATOMS: atom_id res chain seq x y z
N MET A 1 42.95 -74.75 21.30
CA MET A 1 43.05 -73.57 20.42
C MET A 1 41.71 -73.36 19.73
N LYS A 2 41.21 -72.12 19.77
CA LYS A 2 40.23 -71.50 18.86
C LYS A 2 38.75 -71.89 18.99
N PHE A 3 38.12 -71.14 19.91
CA PHE A 3 36.78 -70.56 19.78
C PHE A 3 36.46 -70.08 18.35
N SER A 4 35.20 -70.24 17.92
CA SER A 4 34.57 -69.21 17.09
C SER A 4 33.07 -69.12 17.38
N ALA A 5 32.71 -67.97 17.94
CA ALA A 5 31.36 -67.51 18.21
C ALA A 5 30.57 -67.31 16.91
N ILE A 6 29.52 -68.10 16.69
CA ILE A 6 28.54 -67.89 15.61
C ILE A 6 27.11 -68.10 16.17
N TYR A 7 26.85 -67.63 17.39
CA TYR A 7 25.49 -67.63 17.97
C TYR A 7 25.09 -66.31 18.64
N PHE A 8 25.86 -65.23 18.40
CA PHE A 8 25.62 -63.90 18.96
C PHE A 8 25.64 -62.77 17.91
N ARG A 9 25.30 -63.08 16.65
CA ARG A 9 25.29 -62.09 15.56
C ARG A 9 23.97 -61.91 14.81
N ASN A 10 22.98 -62.78 15.06
CA ASN A 10 21.68 -62.72 14.37
C ASN A 10 20.49 -62.34 15.26
N VAL A 11 20.71 -62.05 16.56
CA VAL A 11 19.66 -61.51 17.45
C VAL A 11 19.82 -59.99 17.66
N LEU A 12 21.01 -59.42 17.43
CA LEU A 12 21.22 -57.96 17.45
C LEU A 12 20.91 -57.24 16.12
N ARG A 13 20.71 -57.96 15.01
CA ARG A 13 20.31 -57.34 13.73
C ARG A 13 18.80 -57.20 13.55
N THR A 14 18.00 -57.84 14.39
CA THR A 14 16.53 -57.73 14.36
C THR A 14 15.99 -56.78 15.43
N ILE A 15 16.83 -56.29 16.34
CA ILE A 15 16.46 -55.31 17.39
C ILE A 15 16.98 -53.89 17.08
N PHE A 16 17.73 -53.70 15.99
CA PHE A 16 18.27 -52.39 15.57
C PHE A 16 17.63 -51.84 14.27
N LEU A 17 16.42 -52.31 13.93
CA LEU A 17 15.66 -51.81 12.77
C LEU A 17 14.16 -51.70 13.11
N LEU A 18 13.85 -51.24 14.31
CA LEU A 18 12.48 -50.89 14.74
C LEU A 18 12.49 -49.78 15.79
N ILE A 19 13.44 -48.85 15.69
CA ILE A 19 13.15 -47.45 16.04
C ILE A 19 12.49 -46.88 14.79
N CYS A 20 11.21 -47.22 14.60
CA CYS A 20 10.32 -46.32 13.90
C CYS A 20 10.31 -45.05 14.76
N ILE A 21 11.15 -44.09 14.38
CA ILE A 21 10.84 -42.70 14.64
C ILE A 21 9.47 -42.55 13.97
N GLN A 22 8.40 -42.58 14.78
CA GLN A 22 7.17 -41.91 14.40
C GLN A 22 7.57 -40.45 14.29
N SER A 23 8.13 -40.06 13.15
CA SER A 23 7.96 -38.71 12.67
C SER A 23 6.45 -38.58 12.59
N HIS A 24 5.88 -37.94 13.61
CA HIS A 24 4.62 -37.27 13.42
C HIS A 24 4.94 -36.31 12.27
N LEU A 25 4.55 -36.71 11.05
CA LEU A 25 4.47 -35.80 9.93
C LEU A 25 3.46 -34.77 10.41
N TYR A 26 3.94 -33.69 11.03
CA TYR A 26 3.13 -32.53 11.31
C TYR A 26 2.65 -32.06 9.94
N SER A 27 1.34 -32.19 9.72
CA SER A 27 0.76 -31.93 8.42
C SER A 27 0.70 -30.42 8.25
N GLN A 28 1.67 -29.87 7.52
CA GLN A 28 1.49 -28.55 6.95
C GLN A 28 0.33 -28.62 5.94
N THR A 29 -0.58 -27.67 6.00
CA THR A 29 -1.59 -27.44 4.96
C THR A 29 -1.37 -26.05 4.37
N ILE A 30 -1.18 -25.98 3.05
CA ILE A 30 -1.08 -24.72 2.31
C ILE A 30 -2.42 -24.51 1.60
N THR A 31 -3.03 -23.34 1.78
CA THR A 31 -4.35 -23.00 1.25
C THR A 31 -4.38 -21.57 0.71
N GLY A 32 -5.42 -21.27 -0.07
CA GLY A 32 -5.56 -20.04 -0.86
C GLY A 32 -5.41 -20.32 -2.35
N ASP A 33 -5.71 -19.31 -3.16
CA ASP A 33 -5.37 -19.31 -4.58
C ASP A 33 -3.85 -19.07 -4.68
N LEU A 34 -3.08 -20.08 -5.09
CA LEU A 34 -1.61 -20.04 -5.13
C LEU A 34 -1.11 -19.26 -6.35
N ASN A 35 -1.45 -17.98 -6.38
CA ASN A 35 -1.12 -17.05 -7.43
C ASN A 35 -0.37 -15.86 -6.83
N GLN A 36 0.50 -15.24 -7.63
CA GLN A 36 1.22 -14.03 -7.30
C GLN A 36 0.20 -12.97 -6.83
N TYR A 37 0.53 -12.26 -5.75
CA TYR A 37 -0.29 -11.24 -5.08
C TYR A 37 -1.52 -11.73 -4.29
N HIS A 38 -1.77 -13.04 -4.24
CA HIS A 38 -2.89 -13.60 -3.47
C HIS A 38 -2.42 -14.02 -2.08
N LYS A 39 -3.34 -14.01 -1.11
CA LYS A 39 -3.03 -14.53 0.22
C LYS A 39 -2.73 -16.02 0.17
N THR A 40 -1.49 -16.38 0.46
CA THR A 40 -1.05 -17.76 0.70
C THR A 40 -1.09 -18.03 2.21
N THR A 41 -1.82 -19.06 2.63
CA THR A 41 -1.97 -19.43 4.04
C THR A 41 -1.28 -20.74 4.35
N LEU A 42 -0.25 -20.71 5.18
CA LEU A 42 0.38 -21.90 5.75
C LEU A 42 -0.24 -22.17 7.12
N THR A 43 -0.86 -23.34 7.27
CA THR A 43 -1.38 -23.83 8.55
C THR A 43 -0.55 -25.01 9.03
N PHE A 44 -0.05 -24.93 10.25
CA PHE A 44 0.76 -25.96 10.88
C PHE A 44 0.01 -26.60 12.05
N ASP A 45 0.12 -27.92 12.17
CA ASP A 45 -0.15 -28.65 13.41
C ASP A 45 1.05 -28.49 14.33
N ALA A 46 0.92 -27.75 15.43
CA ALA A 46 1.99 -27.56 16.40
C ALA A 46 1.48 -27.72 17.84
N LEU A 47 1.91 -26.86 18.76
CA LEU A 47 1.48 -26.93 20.16
C LEU A 47 -0.02 -26.67 20.28
N SER A 48 -0.70 -27.54 21.02
CA SER A 48 -2.08 -27.33 21.44
C SER A 48 -2.11 -26.34 22.59
N LEU A 49 -2.70 -25.17 22.37
CA LEU A 49 -2.82 -24.08 23.33
C LEU A 49 -4.26 -23.57 23.40
N SER A 50 -4.45 -22.52 24.19
CA SER A 50 -5.72 -21.79 24.33
C SER A 50 -5.47 -20.30 24.40
N GLU A 51 -6.52 -19.49 24.34
CA GLU A 51 -6.48 -18.05 24.55
C GLU A 51 -6.13 -17.70 25.99
N VAL A 52 -4.84 -17.69 26.31
CA VAL A 52 -4.29 -17.27 27.61
C VAL A 52 -3.01 -16.47 27.39
N PRO A 53 -2.61 -15.57 28.31
CA PRO A 53 -1.45 -14.69 28.10
C PRO A 53 -0.15 -15.43 27.73
N ALA A 54 0.07 -16.61 28.31
CA ALA A 54 1.25 -17.41 28.03
C ALA A 54 1.34 -17.87 26.57
N THR A 55 0.21 -18.08 25.89
CA THR A 55 0.17 -18.45 24.46
C THR A 55 0.77 -17.36 23.59
N TYR A 56 0.47 -16.10 23.91
CA TYR A 56 0.85 -14.96 23.08
C TYR A 56 2.20 -14.37 23.48
N LEU A 57 2.53 -14.33 24.77
CA LEU A 57 3.82 -13.78 25.23
C LEU A 57 4.96 -14.78 25.11
N ASN A 58 4.72 -16.08 25.36
CA ASN A 58 5.80 -17.05 25.58
C ASN A 58 6.10 -17.96 24.39
N TYR A 59 5.54 -17.66 23.23
CA TYR A 59 5.71 -18.39 22.00
C TYR A 59 5.89 -17.43 20.83
N ARG A 60 6.92 -17.67 20.01
CA ARG A 60 7.21 -16.88 18.82
C ARG A 60 7.45 -17.81 17.65
N MET A 61 6.50 -17.84 16.72
CA MET A 61 6.69 -18.48 15.43
C MET A 61 6.93 -17.42 14.36
N ASN A 62 7.99 -17.59 13.58
CA ASN A 62 8.25 -16.85 12.34
C ASN A 62 8.41 -17.87 11.21
N VAL A 63 7.96 -17.51 10.02
CA VAL A 63 8.21 -18.28 8.80
C VAL A 63 9.04 -17.43 7.86
N THR A 64 10.21 -17.93 7.46
CA THR A 64 11.05 -17.28 6.45
C THR A 64 10.79 -17.94 5.11
N PHE A 65 10.23 -17.17 4.18
CA PHE A 65 10.01 -17.55 2.78
C PHE A 65 11.21 -17.12 1.95
N THR A 66 11.59 -17.96 0.98
CA THR A 66 12.64 -17.68 -0.01
C THR A 66 12.05 -17.79 -1.40
N ALA A 67 12.12 -16.69 -2.14
CA ALA A 67 11.64 -16.54 -3.50
C ALA A 67 12.48 -17.32 -4.52
N PRO A 68 11.96 -17.56 -5.74
CA PRO A 68 12.76 -18.04 -6.87
C PRO A 68 13.99 -17.18 -7.15
N SER A 69 13.91 -15.85 -6.97
CA SER A 69 15.03 -14.92 -7.07
C SER A 69 16.06 -15.02 -5.93
N SER A 70 15.79 -15.83 -4.90
CA SER A 70 16.50 -15.89 -3.62
C SER A 70 16.27 -14.70 -2.67
N ALA A 71 15.33 -13.79 -2.98
CA ALA A 71 14.83 -12.82 -2.00
C ALA A 71 14.19 -13.55 -0.79
N THR A 72 14.29 -12.98 0.40
CA THR A 72 13.79 -13.62 1.63
C THR A 72 12.86 -12.71 2.42
N TYR A 73 11.77 -13.27 2.94
CA TYR A 73 10.73 -12.57 3.68
C TYR A 73 10.49 -13.30 4.98
N THR A 74 10.68 -12.65 6.13
CA THR A 74 10.40 -13.26 7.44
C THR A 74 9.09 -12.71 7.97
N VAL A 75 8.11 -13.57 8.12
CA VAL A 75 6.74 -13.20 8.49
C VAL A 75 6.40 -13.76 9.87
N PRO A 76 5.91 -12.94 10.81
CA PRO A 76 5.33 -13.42 12.05
C PRO A 76 4.15 -14.38 11.79
N ALA A 77 4.11 -15.49 12.52
CA ALA A 77 2.98 -16.41 12.56
C ALA A 77 2.23 -16.30 13.90
N TYR A 78 0.99 -16.75 13.93
CA TYR A 78 0.08 -16.58 15.07
C TYR A 78 -0.68 -17.86 15.44
N PHE A 79 -1.20 -17.91 16.66
CA PHE A 79 -2.05 -19.00 17.15
C PHE A 79 -3.49 -18.88 16.62
N ALA A 80 -3.99 -19.95 16.01
CA ALA A 80 -5.25 -19.98 15.25
C ALA A 80 -6.28 -21.00 15.78
N ALA A 81 -6.17 -21.40 17.06
CA ALA A 81 -7.07 -22.35 17.72
C ALA A 81 -7.28 -23.64 16.90
N ASP A 82 -8.51 -23.92 16.45
CA ASP A 82 -8.87 -25.09 15.65
C ASP A 82 -8.67 -24.89 14.13
N GLY A 83 -8.27 -23.69 13.70
CA GLY A 83 -8.13 -23.32 12.30
C GLY A 83 -9.46 -23.09 11.59
N ASN A 84 -10.56 -22.89 12.30
CA ASN A 84 -11.88 -22.53 11.76
C ASN A 84 -12.67 -21.65 12.74
N ALA A 85 -11.95 -20.84 13.53
CA ALA A 85 -12.51 -20.15 14.69
C ALA A 85 -13.58 -19.11 14.33
N SER A 86 -13.53 -18.54 13.12
CA SER A 86 -14.61 -17.67 12.61
C SER A 86 -15.97 -18.36 12.58
N GLU A 87 -16.01 -19.67 12.36
CA GLU A 87 -17.21 -20.50 12.35
C GLU A 87 -17.52 -21.13 13.71
N THR A 88 -16.48 -21.64 14.40
CA THR A 88 -16.66 -22.49 15.59
C THR A 88 -16.59 -21.73 16.91
N SER A 89 -16.09 -20.48 16.91
CA SER A 89 -15.65 -19.74 18.10
C SER A 89 -14.66 -20.49 18.98
N ALA A 90 -13.83 -21.35 18.38
CA ALA A 90 -12.84 -22.07 19.16
C ALA A 90 -11.80 -21.12 19.76
N THR A 91 -11.62 -21.23 21.08
CA THR A 91 -10.59 -20.51 21.86
C THR A 91 -9.38 -21.39 22.18
N SER A 92 -9.33 -22.61 21.63
CA SER A 92 -8.25 -23.55 21.84
C SER A 92 -8.10 -24.52 20.66
N GLY A 93 -6.92 -25.10 20.54
CA GLY A 93 -6.58 -26.04 19.48
C GLY A 93 -5.08 -26.03 19.22
N ASN A 94 -4.65 -26.62 18.12
CA ASN A 94 -3.24 -26.85 17.81
C ASN A 94 -2.80 -26.20 16.49
N LYS A 95 -3.62 -25.33 15.91
CA LYS A 95 -3.33 -24.69 14.63
C LYS A 95 -2.55 -23.40 14.82
N TRP A 96 -1.53 -23.24 13.99
CA TRP A 96 -0.73 -22.03 13.87
C TRP A 96 -0.71 -21.60 12.42
N ARG A 97 -0.85 -20.30 12.16
CA ARG A 97 -1.00 -19.78 10.80
C ARG A 97 0.04 -18.71 10.49
N CYS A 98 0.47 -18.70 9.25
CA CYS A 98 1.21 -17.62 8.64
C CYS A 98 0.53 -17.25 7.32
N HIS A 99 0.25 -15.96 7.14
CA HIS A 99 -0.28 -15.41 5.89
C HIS A 99 0.82 -14.67 5.15
N PHE A 100 1.00 -14.97 3.87
CA PHE A 100 2.03 -14.40 3.03
C PHE A 100 1.45 -13.93 1.69
N ASN A 101 1.92 -12.79 1.20
CA ASN A 101 1.61 -12.26 -0.12
C ASN A 101 2.87 -12.42 -1.00
N PRO A 102 2.91 -13.42 -1.92
CA PRO A 102 4.07 -13.67 -2.76
C PRO A 102 4.10 -12.72 -3.97
N ASP A 103 5.26 -12.12 -4.23
CA ASP A 103 5.49 -11.13 -5.28
C ASP A 103 6.16 -11.71 -6.54
N GLU A 104 6.45 -13.01 -6.56
CA GLU A 104 7.08 -13.72 -7.69
C GLU A 104 6.36 -15.04 -8.01
N THR A 105 6.31 -15.38 -9.30
CA THR A 105 5.88 -16.69 -9.77
C THR A 105 6.99 -17.73 -9.67
N GLY A 106 6.62 -18.99 -9.43
CA GLY A 106 7.52 -20.14 -9.40
C GLY A 106 7.60 -20.77 -8.02
N ILE A 107 8.62 -21.61 -7.83
CA ILE A 107 8.77 -22.41 -6.62
C ILE A 107 9.35 -21.56 -5.49
N TRP A 108 8.53 -21.33 -4.47
CA TRP A 108 8.93 -20.78 -3.19
C TRP A 108 9.34 -21.89 -2.24
N SER A 109 10.29 -21.59 -1.36
CA SER A 109 10.60 -22.44 -0.20
C SER A 109 10.36 -21.68 1.09
N TYR A 110 10.15 -22.39 2.19
CA TYR A 110 10.03 -21.77 3.51
C TYR A 110 10.79 -22.57 4.57
N SER A 111 11.15 -21.89 5.67
CA SER A 111 11.63 -22.49 6.91
C SER A 111 10.96 -21.87 8.13
N VAL A 112 10.67 -22.70 9.13
CA VAL A 112 9.98 -22.30 10.36
C VAL A 112 10.99 -22.08 11.49
N SER A 113 10.88 -20.96 12.18
CA SER A 113 11.53 -20.74 13.48
C SER A 113 10.45 -20.64 14.54
N PHE A 114 10.35 -21.64 15.42
CA PHE A 114 9.38 -21.65 16.52
C PHE A 114 10.10 -21.71 17.86
N ARG A 115 10.01 -20.62 18.64
CA ARG A 115 10.72 -20.42 19.90
C ARG A 115 9.76 -20.28 21.06
N THR A 116 10.22 -20.73 22.23
CA THR A 116 9.53 -20.53 23.52
C THR A 116 10.45 -19.91 24.57
N GLY A 117 9.87 -19.16 25.50
CA GLY A 117 10.57 -18.46 26.58
C GLY A 117 9.72 -17.28 27.07
N THR A 118 10.00 -16.77 28.27
CA THR A 118 9.23 -15.63 28.82
C THR A 118 9.33 -14.42 27.90
N ASN A 119 8.18 -13.85 27.49
CA ASN A 119 8.08 -12.67 26.62
C ASN A 119 8.82 -12.82 25.27
N ILE A 120 9.04 -14.05 24.80
CA ILE A 120 9.80 -14.27 23.57
C ILE A 120 9.13 -13.68 22.33
N ALA A 121 7.79 -13.55 22.32
CA ALA A 121 7.04 -13.03 21.19
C ALA A 121 7.47 -11.61 20.78
N VAL A 122 7.86 -10.78 21.76
CA VAL A 122 8.17 -9.37 21.51
C VAL A 122 9.65 -9.11 21.23
N SER A 123 10.51 -10.12 21.38
CA SER A 123 11.93 -10.01 21.01
C SER A 123 12.10 -10.01 19.49
N LEU A 124 12.94 -9.10 18.99
CA LEU A 124 13.37 -9.06 17.59
C LEU A 124 14.61 -9.93 17.32
N ASN A 125 15.33 -10.40 18.35
CA ASN A 125 16.49 -11.26 18.13
C ASN A 125 16.02 -12.67 17.72
N PRO A 126 16.35 -13.16 16.51
CA PRO A 126 15.85 -14.43 16.00
C PRO A 126 16.30 -15.64 16.82
N THR A 127 17.38 -15.50 17.59
CA THR A 127 17.96 -16.61 18.37
C THR A 127 17.52 -16.68 19.83
N ASP A 128 16.80 -15.68 20.33
CA ASP A 128 16.30 -15.68 21.71
C ASP A 128 15.33 -16.86 21.96
N GLY A 129 15.24 -17.26 23.23
CA GLY A 129 14.44 -18.39 23.66
C GLY A 129 15.05 -19.74 23.26
N THR A 130 14.25 -20.80 23.39
CA THR A 130 14.64 -22.16 23.01
C THR A 130 13.77 -22.65 21.85
N PRO A 131 14.33 -23.37 20.85
CA PRO A 131 13.54 -24.11 19.86
C PRO A 131 12.44 -24.94 20.52
N THR A 132 11.25 -24.98 19.92
CA THR A 132 10.15 -25.84 20.34
C THR A 132 9.52 -26.55 19.13
N SER A 133 8.31 -27.09 19.27
CA SER A 133 7.51 -27.76 18.23
C SER A 133 7.79 -27.19 16.82
N ILE A 134 8.01 -28.07 15.84
CA ILE A 134 8.21 -27.74 14.41
C ILE A 134 9.31 -26.70 14.07
N ASP A 135 10.16 -26.27 15.02
CA ASP A 135 11.33 -25.43 14.71
C ASP A 135 12.26 -26.17 13.74
N GLY A 136 12.65 -25.49 12.66
CA GLY A 136 13.45 -26.06 11.59
C GLY A 136 12.66 -26.81 10.52
N ASP A 137 11.33 -26.92 10.62
CA ASP A 137 10.51 -27.47 9.54
C ASP A 137 10.65 -26.62 8.28
N THR A 138 10.64 -27.29 7.13
CA THR A 138 10.82 -26.67 5.82
C THR A 138 9.86 -27.27 4.80
N GLY A 139 9.66 -26.57 3.70
CA GLY A 139 8.88 -27.09 2.57
C GLY A 139 8.90 -26.13 1.40
N THR A 140 8.11 -26.46 0.38
CA THR A 140 8.02 -25.69 -0.87
C THR A 140 6.60 -25.65 -1.38
N PHE A 141 6.26 -24.60 -2.13
CA PHE A 141 5.01 -24.47 -2.85
C PHE A 141 5.25 -23.68 -4.14
N ASP A 142 4.39 -23.88 -5.13
CA ASP A 142 4.47 -23.20 -6.42
C ASP A 142 3.45 -22.06 -6.46
N ILE A 143 3.86 -20.93 -7.05
CA ILE A 143 3.04 -19.75 -7.23
C ILE A 143 2.88 -19.47 -8.72
N GLU A 144 1.64 -19.50 -9.20
CA GLU A 144 1.31 -19.14 -10.57
C GLU A 144 1.19 -17.62 -10.75
N ALA A 145 1.10 -17.15 -11.99
CA ALA A 145 0.80 -15.73 -12.26
C ALA A 145 -0.59 -15.36 -11.73
N THR A 146 -0.80 -14.10 -11.34
CA THR A 146 -2.13 -13.64 -10.95
C THR A 146 -3.15 -13.81 -12.08
N ASN A 147 -4.36 -14.25 -11.72
CA ASN A 147 -5.50 -14.34 -12.61
C ASN A 147 -6.50 -13.17 -12.44
N LYS A 148 -6.10 -12.13 -11.70
CA LYS A 148 -6.93 -10.95 -11.41
C LYS A 148 -6.46 -9.74 -12.21
N THR A 149 -7.36 -8.78 -12.40
CA THR A 149 -7.12 -7.54 -13.15
C THR A 149 -7.88 -6.38 -12.52
N GLY A 150 -7.51 -5.14 -12.88
CA GLY A 150 -8.29 -3.95 -12.52
C GLY A 150 -8.06 -3.51 -11.08
N VAL A 151 -9.13 -3.17 -10.36
CA VAL A 151 -9.07 -2.59 -9.00
C VAL A 151 -8.77 -3.62 -7.91
N ASP A 152 -9.05 -4.90 -8.16
CA ASP A 152 -8.73 -5.99 -7.22
C ASP A 152 -7.24 -5.99 -6.91
N PHE A 153 -6.86 -5.86 -5.64
CA PHE A 153 -5.44 -5.73 -5.26
C PHE A 153 -4.61 -6.98 -5.54
N ARG A 154 -5.26 -8.13 -5.73
CA ARG A 154 -4.59 -9.33 -6.26
C ARG A 154 -4.08 -9.16 -7.69
N ALA A 155 -4.48 -8.11 -8.40
CA ALA A 155 -3.92 -7.73 -9.70
C ALA A 155 -2.69 -6.80 -9.59
N LYS A 156 -2.44 -6.26 -8.39
CA LYS A 156 -1.50 -5.16 -8.16
C LYS A 156 -0.34 -5.55 -7.24
N GLY A 157 -0.59 -6.39 -6.25
CA GLY A 157 0.38 -6.74 -5.22
C GLY A 157 0.34 -5.83 -4.00
N LYS A 158 1.41 -5.87 -3.21
CA LYS A 158 1.60 -5.05 -2.02
C LYS A 158 1.78 -3.58 -2.42
N LEU A 159 1.10 -2.70 -1.69
CA LEU A 159 1.33 -1.26 -1.73
C LEU A 159 2.56 -0.93 -0.89
N GLN A 160 3.54 -0.25 -1.48
CA GLN A 160 4.83 0.01 -0.85
C GLN A 160 5.25 1.47 -0.96
N TYR A 161 5.96 1.93 0.07
CA TYR A 161 6.75 3.15 0.02
C TYR A 161 7.99 2.93 -0.86
N ILE A 162 8.22 3.86 -1.78
CA ILE A 162 9.30 3.76 -2.78
C ILE A 162 10.38 4.83 -2.60
N GLY A 163 10.47 5.46 -1.42
CA GLY A 163 11.43 6.54 -1.17
C GLY A 163 11.03 7.87 -1.82
N LYS A 164 9.75 8.09 -2.08
CA LYS A 164 9.20 9.28 -2.75
C LYS A 164 7.93 9.75 -2.06
N SER A 165 7.48 10.95 -2.40
CA SER A 165 6.21 11.56 -1.96
C SER A 165 4.93 10.84 -2.45
N THR A 166 5.00 9.56 -2.78
CA THR A 166 3.92 8.71 -3.32
C THR A 166 4.20 7.24 -3.01
N ALA A 167 3.18 6.40 -3.14
CA ALA A 167 3.28 4.96 -2.96
C ALA A 167 2.99 4.21 -4.28
N GLN A 168 3.51 3.00 -4.40
CA GLN A 168 3.41 2.18 -5.60
C GLN A 168 3.09 0.73 -5.24
N PHE A 169 2.26 0.09 -6.05
CA PHE A 169 2.05 -1.35 -5.96
C PHE A 169 3.19 -2.14 -6.63
N ASP A 170 3.36 -3.41 -6.29
CA ASP A 170 4.37 -4.29 -6.89
C ASP A 170 4.30 -4.35 -8.44
N ASN A 171 3.11 -4.23 -9.02
CA ASN A 171 2.92 -4.19 -10.47
C ASN A 171 3.37 -2.88 -11.14
N GLY A 172 3.76 -1.87 -10.35
CA GLY A 172 4.20 -0.55 -10.81
C GLY A 172 3.11 0.52 -10.87
N ASP A 173 1.86 0.21 -10.54
CA ASP A 173 0.79 1.21 -10.46
C ASP A 173 1.03 2.17 -9.27
N TYR A 174 0.85 3.46 -9.49
CA TYR A 174 0.87 4.45 -8.41
C TYR A 174 -0.47 4.51 -7.69
N TYR A 175 -0.44 4.79 -6.40
CA TYR A 175 -1.63 4.85 -5.56
C TYR A 175 -2.04 6.29 -5.28
N PHE A 176 -3.26 6.65 -5.68
CA PHE A 176 -3.89 7.91 -5.32
C PHE A 176 -5.09 7.62 -4.43
N GLU A 177 -5.00 8.05 -3.18
CA GLU A 177 -5.90 7.62 -2.11
C GLU A 177 -7.15 8.51 -2.03
N MET A 178 -8.33 7.86 -1.96
CA MET A 178 -9.64 8.47 -1.82
C MET A 178 -10.45 7.61 -0.85
N GLY A 179 -10.64 8.12 0.37
CA GLY A 179 -11.08 7.28 1.49
C GLY A 179 -12.27 7.82 2.27
N SER A 180 -12.64 7.04 3.28
CA SER A 180 -13.57 7.47 4.33
C SER A 180 -12.89 7.29 5.68
N ASP A 181 -13.02 8.31 6.52
CA ASP A 181 -12.65 8.27 7.92
C ASP A 181 -13.82 7.73 8.75
N SER A 182 -15.03 8.15 8.41
CA SER A 182 -16.25 7.75 9.13
C SER A 182 -16.92 6.47 8.57
N PRO A 183 -17.41 5.56 9.44
CA PRO A 183 -17.14 5.53 10.87
C PRO A 183 -15.72 5.01 11.16
N GLU A 184 -14.99 5.68 12.05
CA GLU A 184 -13.65 5.24 12.45
C GLU A 184 -13.70 3.96 13.30
N THR A 185 -14.85 3.77 13.97
CA THR A 185 -15.20 2.59 14.76
C THR A 185 -15.76 1.43 13.93
N PHE A 186 -15.35 1.31 12.67
CA PHE A 186 -15.91 0.38 11.68
C PHE A 186 -16.10 -1.07 12.17
N LEU A 187 -15.23 -1.52 13.10
CA LEU A 187 -15.19 -2.86 13.67
C LEU A 187 -16.07 -3.09 14.91
N GLU A 188 -16.79 -2.08 15.42
CA GLU A 188 -17.77 -2.23 16.51
C GLU A 188 -19.06 -2.92 16.04
N TYR A 189 -18.93 -4.04 15.33
CA TYR A 189 -20.00 -4.66 14.54
C TYR A 189 -20.65 -5.85 15.24
N ALA A 190 -21.99 -5.92 15.17
CA ALA A 190 -22.85 -6.87 15.91
C ALA A 190 -22.60 -8.36 15.66
N ASP A 191 -22.10 -8.71 14.49
CA ASP A 191 -21.92 -10.11 14.11
C ASP A 191 -20.54 -10.67 14.45
N PHE A 192 -19.61 -9.84 14.92
CA PHE A 192 -18.33 -10.31 15.45
C PHE A 192 -18.49 -10.93 16.84
N ASP A 193 -17.74 -12.00 17.09
CA ASP A 193 -17.63 -12.62 18.41
C ASP A 193 -16.94 -11.68 19.41
N ALA A 194 -17.34 -11.76 20.67
CA ALA A 194 -16.80 -10.96 21.79
C ALA A 194 -16.73 -9.44 21.53
N THR A 195 -17.65 -8.91 20.72
CA THR A 195 -17.77 -7.48 20.44
C THR A 195 -19.01 -6.92 21.12
N THR A 196 -18.87 -5.77 21.79
CA THR A 196 -20.02 -4.97 22.21
C THR A 196 -20.37 -4.05 21.06
N PRO A 197 -21.48 -4.27 20.33
CA PRO A 197 -21.64 -3.59 19.06
C PRO A 197 -22.18 -2.18 19.20
N ARG A 198 -21.84 -1.37 18.20
CA ARG A 198 -22.44 -0.09 17.87
C ARG A 198 -23.08 -0.14 16.48
N HIS A 199 -22.50 -0.93 15.58
CA HIS A 199 -22.89 -1.04 14.19
C HIS A 199 -23.60 -2.37 13.90
N ASP A 200 -24.61 -2.32 13.06
CA ASP A 200 -25.17 -3.49 12.38
C ASP A 200 -25.17 -3.35 10.85
N TYR A 201 -24.90 -2.14 10.33
CA TYR A 201 -24.87 -1.81 8.90
C TYR A 201 -26.09 -2.35 8.14
N SER A 202 -27.23 -2.41 8.79
CA SER A 202 -28.48 -2.93 8.22
C SER A 202 -28.92 -2.15 6.98
N GLU A 203 -28.64 -0.85 6.94
CA GLU A 203 -28.91 0.00 5.77
C GLU A 203 -28.00 -0.33 4.58
N MET A 204 -26.83 -0.91 4.82
CA MET A 204 -25.89 -1.34 3.79
C MET A 204 -26.13 -2.77 3.30
N ALA A 205 -26.94 -3.56 4.02
CA ALA A 205 -27.19 -4.97 3.70
C ALA A 205 -27.76 -5.20 2.29
N SER A 206 -28.43 -4.20 1.70
CA SER A 206 -28.90 -4.25 0.31
C SER A 206 -27.78 -4.35 -0.74
N ASN A 207 -26.56 -3.98 -0.37
CA ASN A 207 -25.35 -4.08 -1.20
C ASN A 207 -24.63 -5.43 -1.06
N TYR A 208 -25.07 -6.31 -0.16
CA TYR A 208 -24.57 -7.69 -0.11
C TYR A 208 -24.96 -8.43 -1.38
N LEU A 209 -24.00 -9.11 -2.02
CA LEU A 209 -24.19 -9.84 -3.26
C LEU A 209 -24.10 -11.35 -3.03
N SER A 210 -24.80 -12.12 -3.87
CA SER A 210 -24.70 -13.58 -3.82
C SER A 210 -23.27 -14.03 -4.09
N GLY A 211 -22.71 -14.83 -3.17
CA GLY A 211 -21.33 -15.32 -3.24
C GLY A 211 -20.33 -14.49 -2.43
N ASP A 212 -20.74 -13.34 -1.89
CA ASP A 212 -19.94 -12.61 -0.93
C ASP A 212 -19.74 -13.42 0.36
N PRO A 213 -18.61 -13.24 1.07
CA PRO A 213 -18.29 -14.06 2.22
C PRO A 213 -19.22 -13.77 3.40
N THR A 214 -19.45 -14.79 4.21
CA THR A 214 -20.19 -14.75 5.48
C THR A 214 -19.57 -15.76 6.43
N TRP A 215 -19.90 -15.67 7.71
CA TRP A 215 -19.56 -16.70 8.69
C TRP A 215 -20.81 -17.20 9.43
N LYS A 216 -20.70 -18.31 10.14
CA LYS A 216 -21.73 -18.85 11.06
C LYS A 216 -23.12 -18.94 10.46
N GLY A 217 -23.20 -19.32 9.18
CA GLY A 217 -24.47 -19.50 8.48
C GLY A 217 -25.20 -18.19 8.15
N GLY A 218 -24.46 -17.11 7.83
CA GLY A 218 -25.02 -15.89 7.24
C GLY A 218 -24.73 -14.60 8.01
N LYS A 219 -23.91 -14.65 9.06
CA LYS A 219 -23.40 -13.45 9.73
C LYS A 219 -22.46 -12.67 8.82
N GLY A 220 -22.41 -11.36 9.02
CA GLY A 220 -21.48 -10.48 8.29
C GLY A 220 -22.07 -9.73 7.10
N THR A 221 -23.31 -10.00 6.73
CA THR A 221 -23.91 -9.43 5.51
C THR A 221 -23.96 -7.91 5.51
N GLY A 222 -24.18 -7.28 6.68
CA GLY A 222 -24.22 -5.82 6.83
C GLY A 222 -22.87 -5.17 6.51
N ILE A 223 -21.80 -5.56 7.22
CA ILE A 223 -20.46 -4.98 7.03
C ILE A 223 -19.86 -5.32 5.66
N ILE A 224 -20.14 -6.50 5.12
CA ILE A 224 -19.74 -6.88 3.76
C ILE A 224 -20.50 -6.05 2.70
N GLY A 225 -21.78 -5.76 2.94
CA GLY A 225 -22.55 -4.79 2.16
C GLY A 225 -21.96 -3.38 2.23
N ALA A 226 -21.49 -2.94 3.41
CA ALA A 226 -20.83 -1.65 3.59
C ALA A 226 -19.55 -1.55 2.75
N VAL A 227 -18.71 -2.59 2.77
CA VAL A 227 -17.51 -2.69 1.92
C VAL A 227 -17.87 -2.63 0.43
N ASN A 228 -18.90 -3.37 0.00
CA ASN A 228 -19.36 -3.33 -1.39
C ASN A 228 -19.87 -1.94 -1.79
N TYR A 229 -20.57 -1.25 -0.89
CA TYR A 229 -21.03 0.10 -1.13
C TYR A 229 -19.85 1.05 -1.35
N LEU A 230 -18.87 1.07 -0.44
CA LEU A 230 -17.65 1.88 -0.58
C LEU A 230 -16.92 1.59 -1.90
N ALA A 231 -16.75 0.31 -2.25
CA ALA A 231 -16.14 -0.10 -3.51
C ALA A 231 -16.93 0.40 -4.74
N SER A 232 -18.27 0.40 -4.67
CA SER A 232 -19.13 0.91 -5.75
C SER A 232 -18.99 2.43 -5.96
N GLN A 233 -18.59 3.15 -4.91
CA GLN A 233 -18.30 4.57 -4.95
C GLN A 233 -16.83 4.86 -5.33
N GLU A 234 -16.04 3.81 -5.60
CA GLU A 234 -14.60 3.88 -5.91
C GLU A 234 -13.74 4.47 -4.78
N ALA A 235 -14.24 4.41 -3.53
CA ALA A 235 -13.37 4.57 -2.36
C ALA A 235 -12.35 3.42 -2.35
N ASN A 236 -11.08 3.74 -2.11
CA ASN A 236 -9.99 2.77 -2.17
C ASN A 236 -9.20 2.63 -0.87
N ILE A 237 -9.59 3.35 0.19
CA ILE A 237 -9.10 3.12 1.56
C ILE A 237 -10.23 3.36 2.57
N GLN A 238 -10.15 2.69 3.71
CA GLN A 238 -10.99 2.96 4.88
C GLN A 238 -10.09 3.14 6.09
N TYR A 239 -10.28 4.24 6.82
CA TYR A 239 -9.69 4.46 8.14
C TYR A 239 -10.44 3.63 9.17
N ILE A 240 -9.69 2.91 10.01
CA ILE A 240 -10.25 2.02 11.02
C ILE A 240 -9.37 2.06 12.25
N ILE A 241 -9.97 2.32 13.41
CA ILE A 241 -9.30 2.25 14.70
C ILE A 241 -9.34 0.81 15.22
N PHE A 242 -8.17 0.23 15.49
CA PHE A 242 -8.03 -1.17 15.92
C PHE A 242 -8.01 -1.34 17.44
N ASN A 243 -7.80 -0.24 18.17
CA ASN A 243 -7.92 -0.19 19.62
C ASN A 243 -8.37 1.21 20.07
N ASN A 244 -9.60 1.31 20.55
CA ASN A 244 -10.18 2.55 21.08
C ASN A 244 -10.60 2.42 22.55
N ILE A 245 -10.00 1.48 23.29
CA ILE A 245 -10.25 1.36 24.73
C ILE A 245 -10.01 2.72 25.38
N THR A 246 -10.93 3.15 26.26
CA THR A 246 -10.97 4.46 26.92
C THR A 246 -11.21 5.69 26.03
N GLY A 247 -11.29 5.52 24.71
CA GLY A 247 -11.71 6.54 23.76
C GLY A 247 -13.22 6.75 23.72
N ASP A 248 -13.71 7.40 22.67
CA ASP A 248 -15.12 7.74 22.50
C ASP A 248 -15.97 6.59 21.91
N GLY A 249 -15.37 5.73 21.10
CA GLY A 249 -15.93 4.46 20.66
C GLY A 249 -15.98 3.43 21.79
N ASP A 250 -14.82 3.17 22.42
CA ASP A 250 -14.58 2.28 23.57
C ASP A 250 -15.17 0.86 23.43
N ARG A 251 -15.19 0.31 22.20
CA ARG A 251 -15.68 -1.05 21.91
C ARG A 251 -14.86 -1.82 20.86
N THR A 252 -13.93 -1.19 20.16
CA THR A 252 -13.00 -1.87 19.25
C THR A 252 -11.69 -2.21 19.94
N TYR A 253 -11.40 -3.50 20.02
CA TYR A 253 -10.13 -4.05 20.48
C TYR A 253 -10.03 -5.53 20.06
N PRO A 254 -8.81 -6.05 19.83
CA PRO A 254 -8.61 -7.42 19.36
C PRO A 254 -8.69 -8.47 20.49
N PHE A 255 -8.88 -8.03 21.73
CA PHE A 255 -8.88 -8.87 22.93
C PHE A 255 -10.27 -9.48 23.20
N PRO A 256 -10.37 -10.56 24.02
CA PRO A 256 -11.66 -11.08 24.47
C PRO A 256 -12.44 -10.07 25.32
N ASN A 257 -11.75 -9.18 26.04
CA ASN A 257 -12.30 -8.06 26.77
C ASN A 257 -11.21 -7.01 27.06
N LYS A 258 -11.60 -5.85 27.57
CA LYS A 258 -10.70 -4.70 27.83
C LYS A 258 -9.60 -4.96 28.85
N THR A 259 -9.77 -5.94 29.75
CA THR A 259 -8.80 -6.23 30.81
C THR A 259 -7.78 -7.31 30.44
N ASP A 260 -8.06 -8.11 29.40
CA ASP A 260 -7.21 -9.22 28.95
C ASP A 260 -6.28 -8.81 27.80
N TYR A 261 -5.63 -7.65 27.91
CA TYR A 261 -4.83 -6.96 26.86
C TYR A 261 -3.54 -7.66 26.42
N THR A 262 -3.28 -8.87 26.89
CA THR A 262 -2.20 -9.77 26.44
C THR A 262 -2.72 -11.09 25.88
N THR A 263 -4.04 -11.21 25.72
CA THR A 263 -4.75 -12.36 25.16
C THR A 263 -5.60 -11.88 23.99
N TYR A 264 -5.61 -12.63 22.89
CA TYR A 264 -6.32 -12.26 21.67
C TYR A 264 -7.51 -13.19 21.46
N ASP A 265 -8.64 -12.63 21.00
CA ASP A 265 -9.81 -13.41 20.62
C ASP A 265 -9.62 -13.94 19.20
N VAL A 266 -9.33 -15.23 19.08
CA VAL A 266 -8.99 -15.86 17.80
C VAL A 266 -10.19 -15.84 16.87
N SER A 267 -11.40 -16.03 17.39
CA SER A 267 -12.63 -16.10 16.59
C SER A 267 -13.02 -14.76 15.97
N LYS A 268 -12.98 -13.68 16.77
CA LYS A 268 -13.17 -12.30 16.34
C LYS A 268 -12.17 -11.91 15.26
N LEU A 269 -10.88 -12.19 15.49
CA LEU A 269 -9.83 -11.82 14.55
C LEU A 269 -9.90 -12.63 13.24
N ASP A 270 -10.32 -13.89 13.28
CA ASP A 270 -10.59 -14.68 12.07
C ASP A 270 -11.82 -14.14 11.30
N GLN A 271 -12.81 -13.54 12.00
CA GLN A 271 -13.94 -12.84 11.35
C GLN A 271 -13.55 -11.48 10.78
N TRP A 272 -12.71 -10.71 11.47
CA TRP A 272 -12.12 -9.48 10.92
C TRP A 272 -11.36 -9.77 9.62
N GLN A 273 -10.60 -10.86 9.60
CA GLN A 273 -9.87 -11.28 8.40
C GLN A 273 -10.78 -11.51 7.19
N ILE A 274 -11.98 -12.07 7.39
CA ILE A 274 -12.96 -12.26 6.30
C ILE A 274 -13.34 -10.91 5.66
N VAL A 275 -13.57 -9.89 6.48
CA VAL A 275 -13.91 -8.54 6.00
C VAL A 275 -12.72 -7.92 5.27
N PHE A 276 -11.52 -8.03 5.84
CA PHE A 276 -10.33 -7.42 5.22
C PHE A 276 -9.87 -8.12 3.94
N ASP A 277 -10.02 -9.45 3.85
CA ASP A 277 -9.85 -10.18 2.58
C ASP A 277 -10.82 -9.66 1.51
N HIS A 278 -12.07 -9.40 1.91
CA HIS A 278 -13.07 -8.86 1.00
C HIS A 278 -12.71 -7.44 0.54
N MET A 279 -12.25 -6.58 1.46
CA MET A 279 -11.73 -5.25 1.13
C MET A 279 -10.56 -5.32 0.13
N TYR A 280 -9.59 -6.21 0.37
CA TYR A 280 -8.47 -6.44 -0.54
C TYR A 280 -8.94 -6.85 -1.95
N ASN A 281 -9.90 -7.77 -2.03
CA ASN A 281 -10.48 -8.22 -3.30
C ASN A 281 -11.26 -7.10 -4.03
N LYS A 282 -11.78 -6.11 -3.28
CA LYS A 282 -12.53 -4.96 -3.82
C LYS A 282 -11.64 -3.76 -4.13
N GLY A 283 -10.35 -3.82 -3.83
CA GLY A 283 -9.41 -2.72 -4.04
C GLY A 283 -9.50 -1.63 -2.98
N ILE A 284 -9.86 -2.00 -1.74
CA ILE A 284 -9.90 -1.11 -0.58
C ILE A 284 -8.76 -1.48 0.38
N ALA A 285 -7.85 -0.52 0.60
CA ALA A 285 -6.77 -0.59 1.56
C ALA A 285 -7.28 -0.29 2.98
N LEU A 286 -6.49 -0.63 3.97
CA LEU A 286 -6.75 -0.26 5.37
C LEU A 286 -5.84 0.88 5.76
N GLU A 287 -6.39 1.96 6.31
CA GLU A 287 -5.62 2.77 7.25
C GLU A 287 -5.85 2.20 8.64
N MET A 288 -4.87 1.44 9.11
CA MET A 288 -4.91 0.71 10.38
C MET A 288 -4.41 1.64 11.48
N VAL A 289 -5.34 2.21 12.21
CA VAL A 289 -5.05 3.17 13.28
C VAL A 289 -4.91 2.42 14.59
N LEU A 290 -3.68 2.41 15.10
CA LEU A 290 -3.27 1.46 16.13
C LEU A 290 -3.74 1.87 17.54
N GLY A 291 -4.14 3.12 17.72
CA GLY A 291 -4.66 3.68 18.97
C GLY A 291 -5.24 5.07 18.73
N GLU A 292 -5.72 5.69 19.80
CA GLU A 292 -6.26 7.05 19.83
C GLU A 292 -5.49 7.90 20.84
N THR A 293 -5.77 9.19 20.84
CA THR A 293 -5.23 10.10 21.85
C THR A 293 -5.44 9.57 23.27
N GLU A 294 -6.67 9.18 23.60
CA GLU A 294 -7.10 8.77 24.94
C GLU A 294 -6.38 7.51 25.44
N ASN A 295 -5.84 6.69 24.53
CA ASN A 295 -5.17 5.44 24.88
C ASN A 295 -3.70 5.38 24.48
N SER A 296 -3.14 6.53 24.10
CA SER A 296 -1.75 6.65 23.65
C SER A 296 -0.78 5.96 24.61
N ASN A 297 -0.88 6.12 25.94
CA ASN A 297 -0.01 5.42 26.91
C ASN A 297 -0.70 4.28 27.69
N TRP A 298 -1.86 3.80 27.22
CA TRP A 298 -2.69 2.88 27.99
C TRP A 298 -1.98 1.56 28.32
N PHE A 299 -1.28 0.95 27.35
CA PHE A 299 -0.56 -0.31 27.59
C PHE A 299 0.54 -0.17 28.65
N GLU A 300 1.27 0.94 28.63
CA GLU A 300 2.32 1.25 29.61
C GLU A 300 1.74 1.39 31.01
N ASP A 301 0.58 2.07 31.13
CA ASP A 301 -0.16 2.18 32.38
C ASP A 301 -0.66 0.82 32.89
N GLN A 302 -1.17 -0.04 31.99
CA GLN A 302 -1.62 -1.37 32.36
C GLN A 302 -0.47 -2.26 32.86
N GLU A 303 0.73 -2.12 32.31
CA GLU A 303 1.93 -2.81 32.77
C GLU A 303 2.56 -2.19 34.03
N GLY A 304 2.10 -0.99 34.43
CA GLY A 304 2.66 -0.26 35.56
C GLY A 304 4.11 0.19 35.33
N ILE A 305 4.47 0.47 34.08
CA ILE A 305 5.80 0.97 33.70
C ILE A 305 5.76 2.47 33.42
N ASN A 306 6.93 3.09 33.25
CA ASN A 306 6.98 4.49 32.83
C ASN A 306 6.40 4.63 31.40
N ARG A 307 5.50 5.59 31.19
CA ARG A 307 4.90 5.91 29.89
C ARG A 307 5.91 6.17 28.78
N SER A 308 7.12 6.63 29.12
CA SER A 308 8.22 6.81 28.15
C SER A 308 8.85 5.49 27.67
N ASN A 309 8.49 4.34 28.25
CA ASN A 309 9.03 3.04 27.87
C ASN A 309 8.06 2.34 26.92
N PHE A 310 8.59 1.49 26.06
CA PHE A 310 7.79 0.68 25.16
C PHE A 310 7.39 -0.66 25.79
N SER A 311 6.13 -0.74 26.24
CA SER A 311 5.54 -1.91 26.90
C SER A 311 5.60 -3.18 26.04
N ASN A 312 5.62 -4.34 26.71
CA ASN A 312 5.62 -5.62 26.00
C ASN A 312 4.25 -5.93 25.37
N SER A 313 3.16 -5.53 26.02
CA SER A 313 1.79 -5.70 25.55
C SER A 313 1.52 -4.89 24.28
N ARG A 314 2.04 -3.66 24.16
CA ARG A 314 1.98 -2.89 22.90
C ARG A 314 2.79 -3.55 21.79
N LYS A 315 4.00 -4.01 22.08
CA LYS A 315 4.83 -4.79 21.12
C LYS A 315 4.10 -6.05 20.64
N LEU A 316 3.46 -6.76 21.57
CA LEU A 316 2.68 -7.94 21.26
C LEU A 316 1.46 -7.60 20.39
N TYR A 317 0.78 -6.50 20.69
CA TYR A 317 -0.35 -5.99 19.91
C TYR A 317 0.02 -5.72 18.46
N TYR A 318 1.11 -4.98 18.21
CA TYR A 318 1.58 -4.75 16.85
C TYR A 318 1.99 -6.04 16.15
N ARG A 319 2.67 -6.95 16.87
CA ARG A 319 3.07 -8.24 16.31
C ARG A 319 1.87 -9.10 15.91
N GLU A 320 0.84 -9.20 16.74
CA GLU A 320 -0.35 -10.01 16.42
C GLU A 320 -1.14 -9.44 15.25
N LEU A 321 -1.30 -8.11 15.17
CA LEU A 321 -1.95 -7.47 14.03
C LEU A 321 -1.16 -7.70 12.73
N ILE A 322 0.16 -7.52 12.75
CA ILE A 322 1.01 -7.73 11.56
C ILE A 322 1.04 -9.21 11.17
N ALA A 323 1.10 -10.14 12.12
CA ALA A 323 1.06 -11.58 11.84
C ALA A 323 -0.23 -12.02 11.13
N ARG A 324 -1.36 -11.39 11.49
CA ARG A 324 -2.68 -11.73 10.98
C ARG A 324 -3.02 -10.99 9.69
N PHE A 325 -2.62 -9.73 9.57
CA PHE A 325 -3.14 -8.82 8.54
C PHE A 325 -2.05 -8.20 7.64
N GLY A 326 -0.76 -8.34 7.96
CA GLY A 326 0.34 -7.66 7.25
C GLY A 326 0.51 -8.01 5.76
N TYR A 327 -0.14 -9.07 5.28
CA TYR A 327 -0.19 -9.45 3.86
C TYR A 327 -1.10 -8.55 3.01
N LEU A 328 -1.95 -7.74 3.65
CA LEU A 328 -2.89 -6.81 3.02
C LEU A 328 -2.20 -5.49 2.64
N ASN A 329 -2.89 -4.64 1.89
CA ASN A 329 -2.45 -3.26 1.64
C ASN A 329 -2.88 -2.37 2.81
N ILE A 330 -1.91 -1.97 3.63
CA ILE A 330 -2.13 -1.27 4.89
C ILE A 330 -1.27 0.00 4.92
N VAL A 331 -1.86 1.09 5.41
CA VAL A 331 -1.14 2.20 6.01
C VAL A 331 -1.23 2.07 7.52
N TYR A 332 -0.11 1.76 8.18
CA TYR A 332 -0.07 1.67 9.63
C TYR A 332 -0.02 3.08 10.20
N ASN A 333 -1.07 3.50 10.90
CA ASN A 333 -1.10 4.78 11.56
C ASN A 333 -0.81 4.57 13.06
N THR A 334 0.25 5.22 13.56
CA THR A 334 0.75 5.02 14.94
C THR A 334 -0.26 5.41 16.01
N GLY A 335 -1.25 6.23 15.66
CA GLY A 335 -2.39 6.59 16.50
C GLY A 335 -3.12 7.80 15.94
N GLU A 336 -4.43 7.82 16.09
CA GLU A 336 -5.27 9.00 15.94
C GLU A 336 -4.81 10.08 16.94
N GLU A 337 -4.83 11.33 16.50
CA GLU A 337 -4.46 12.51 17.28
C GLU A 337 -3.20 12.39 18.17
N ALA A 338 -2.21 11.57 17.74
CA ALA A 338 -1.16 10.98 18.58
C ALA A 338 -0.33 11.94 19.45
N ASN A 339 -0.24 13.23 19.09
CA ASN A 339 0.47 14.25 19.87
C ASN A 339 -0.48 15.28 20.50
N TRP A 340 -1.71 14.93 20.83
CA TRP A 340 -2.60 15.78 21.62
C TRP A 340 -2.55 15.38 23.10
N ASN A 341 -2.10 16.29 23.96
CA ASN A 341 -2.20 16.11 25.40
C ASN A 341 -3.66 16.22 25.90
N THR A 342 -4.36 15.08 26.01
CA THR A 342 -5.61 14.97 26.77
C THR A 342 -5.33 14.23 28.09
N ASN A 343 -5.64 14.87 29.22
CA ASN A 343 -5.46 14.29 30.56
C ASN A 343 -4.04 13.76 30.91
N GLY A 344 -2.99 14.23 30.22
CA GLY A 344 -1.60 13.80 30.45
C GLY A 344 -1.13 12.64 29.57
N ASP A 345 -1.97 12.18 28.65
CA ASP A 345 -1.64 11.18 27.63
C ASP A 345 -1.28 11.86 26.32
N GLN A 346 -0.06 11.61 25.82
CA GLN A 346 0.47 12.17 24.58
C GLN A 346 1.68 11.33 24.16
N PHE A 347 1.74 10.90 22.89
CA PHE A 347 3.01 10.39 22.35
C PHE A 347 3.94 11.53 22.01
N THR A 348 5.20 11.37 22.40
CA THR A 348 6.31 12.19 21.93
C THR A 348 6.78 11.72 20.55
N ALA A 349 7.46 12.59 19.79
CA ALA A 349 8.13 12.20 18.54
C ALA A 349 9.02 10.96 18.69
N ALA A 350 9.74 10.84 19.81
CA ALA A 350 10.59 9.69 20.07
C ALA A 350 9.82 8.38 20.25
N GLN A 351 8.63 8.41 20.86
CA GLN A 351 7.77 7.23 20.98
C GLN A 351 7.15 6.84 19.64
N ILE A 352 6.69 7.81 18.84
CA ILE A 352 6.18 7.55 17.48
C ILE A 352 7.26 6.92 16.62
N GLU A 353 8.49 7.44 16.68
CA GLU A 353 9.64 6.88 15.97
C GLU A 353 9.96 5.44 16.46
N GLU A 354 9.94 5.20 17.77
CA GLU A 354 10.16 3.87 18.34
C GLU A 354 9.10 2.86 17.88
N ILE A 355 7.83 3.27 17.79
CA ILE A 355 6.73 2.49 17.24
C ILE A 355 6.97 2.18 15.76
N ALA A 356 7.31 3.19 14.95
CA ALA A 356 7.55 3.03 13.52
C ALA A 356 8.71 2.06 13.24
N VAL A 357 9.82 2.18 13.97
CA VAL A 357 10.96 1.25 13.89
C VAL A 357 10.55 -0.19 14.21
N TYR A 358 9.69 -0.38 15.23
CA TYR A 358 9.24 -1.72 15.61
C TYR A 358 8.29 -2.34 14.57
N ILE A 359 7.37 -1.55 14.02
CA ILE A 359 6.49 -1.99 12.92
C ILE A 359 7.33 -2.37 11.70
N GLN A 360 8.30 -1.55 11.31
CA GLN A 360 9.21 -1.81 10.19
C GLN A 360 10.02 -3.10 10.41
N ALA A 361 10.45 -3.38 11.64
CA ALA A 361 11.18 -4.61 11.97
C ALA A 361 10.32 -5.88 11.94
N LEU A 362 9.00 -5.76 12.05
CA LEU A 362 8.06 -6.88 12.01
C LEU A 362 7.54 -7.18 10.60
N SER A 363 7.38 -6.15 9.78
CA SER A 363 6.90 -6.32 8.41
C SER A 363 8.01 -6.76 7.46
N PRO A 364 7.77 -7.72 6.57
CA PRO A 364 8.70 -8.06 5.51
C PRO A 364 8.65 -7.11 4.30
N TYR A 365 7.72 -6.15 4.28
CA TYR A 365 7.45 -5.24 3.16
C TYR A 365 7.88 -3.81 3.47
N SER A 366 8.03 -2.97 2.43
CA SER A 366 8.27 -1.53 2.61
C SER A 366 6.93 -0.80 2.84
N ASP A 367 6.25 -1.11 3.94
CA ASP A 367 4.91 -0.59 4.20
C ASP A 367 4.87 0.93 4.43
N LEU A 368 3.67 1.49 4.26
CA LEU A 368 3.37 2.85 4.66
C LEU A 368 3.15 2.90 6.18
N ILE A 369 3.95 3.71 6.87
CA ILE A 369 3.88 3.93 8.32
C ILE A 369 3.70 5.43 8.53
N SER A 370 2.55 5.80 9.08
CA SER A 370 2.02 7.14 9.19
C SER A 370 1.91 7.58 10.64
N ALA A 371 2.02 8.88 10.87
CA ALA A 371 1.61 9.51 12.12
C ALA A 371 0.51 10.54 11.85
N HIS A 372 -0.56 10.49 12.64
CA HIS A 372 -1.58 11.52 12.71
C HIS A 372 -1.08 12.69 13.56
N ASN A 373 -1.31 13.94 13.15
CA ASN A 373 -1.06 15.08 14.05
C ASN A 373 -2.06 15.08 15.22
N GLY A 374 -1.81 15.85 16.29
CA GLY A 374 -2.85 16.08 17.32
C GLY A 374 -4.02 16.89 16.75
N SER A 375 -4.82 17.58 17.59
CA SER A 375 -5.98 18.38 17.14
C SER A 375 -5.75 19.11 15.81
N ALA A 376 -6.80 19.39 15.05
CA ALA A 376 -6.80 20.08 13.74
C ALA A 376 -6.01 21.42 13.60
N SER A 377 -5.38 21.92 14.66
CA SER A 377 -4.49 23.09 14.68
C SER A 377 -3.07 22.83 15.23
N ASN A 378 -2.74 21.59 15.60
CA ASN A 378 -1.49 21.20 16.25
C ASN A 378 -0.65 20.27 15.37
N PHE A 379 0.30 20.85 14.63
CA PHE A 379 1.22 20.12 13.76
C PHE A 379 2.63 19.99 14.35
N SER A 380 2.82 20.23 15.66
CA SER A 380 4.17 20.32 16.26
C SER A 380 4.96 19.01 16.19
N ILE A 381 4.26 17.89 16.07
CA ILE A 381 4.87 16.57 16.01
C ILE A 381 5.81 16.41 14.80
N TYR A 382 5.51 17.03 13.66
CA TYR A 382 6.33 16.84 12.46
C TYR A 382 7.69 17.53 12.54
N PRO A 383 7.78 18.82 12.94
CA PRO A 383 9.08 19.43 13.25
C PRO A 383 9.87 18.65 14.31
N GLU A 384 9.20 18.14 15.35
CA GLU A 384 9.83 17.35 16.40
C GLU A 384 10.40 16.01 15.86
N LEU A 385 9.68 15.34 14.96
CA LEU A 385 10.14 14.11 14.29
C LEU A 385 11.39 14.35 13.45
N THR A 386 11.39 15.38 12.59
CA THR A 386 12.57 15.73 11.78
C THR A 386 13.74 16.27 12.60
N ALA A 387 13.54 16.61 13.88
CA ALA A 387 14.61 17.03 14.77
C ALA A 387 15.30 15.85 15.46
N LEU A 388 14.77 14.63 15.35
CA LEU A 388 15.41 13.43 15.85
C LEU A 388 16.67 13.12 15.04
N SER A 389 17.61 12.39 15.66
CA SER A 389 18.84 12.02 14.97
C SER A 389 18.62 10.85 14.00
N GLY A 390 18.96 11.06 12.73
CA GLY A 390 18.81 10.06 11.67
C GLY A 390 17.50 10.24 10.89
N THR A 391 17.38 9.52 9.79
CA THR A 391 16.14 9.54 8.99
C THR A 391 15.05 8.78 9.72
N SER A 392 13.88 9.39 9.85
CA SER A 392 12.71 8.77 10.49
C SER A 392 12.28 7.48 9.76
N ALA A 393 11.81 6.50 10.54
CA ALA A 393 11.18 5.27 10.06
C ALA A 393 9.75 5.51 9.53
N LEU A 394 9.17 6.69 9.75
CA LEU A 394 7.91 7.09 9.12
C LEU A 394 8.10 7.26 7.62
N THR A 395 7.16 6.72 6.86
CA THR A 395 7.14 6.77 5.39
C THR A 395 5.95 7.56 4.84
N ALA A 396 4.93 7.80 5.67
CA ALA A 396 3.72 8.54 5.34
C ALA A 396 3.34 9.52 6.46
N ILE A 397 2.41 10.43 6.15
CA ILE A 397 1.82 11.36 7.11
C ILE A 397 0.30 11.41 6.89
N SER A 398 -0.45 11.38 7.99
CA SER A 398 -1.89 11.65 8.03
C SER A 398 -2.12 13.01 8.65
N ILE A 399 -2.72 13.91 7.89
CA ILE A 399 -3.01 15.26 8.36
C ILE A 399 -4.49 15.37 8.72
N GLN A 400 -4.72 15.88 9.92
CA GLN A 400 -5.97 16.47 10.35
C GLN A 400 -5.88 17.99 10.34
N GLY A 401 -6.83 18.63 9.67
CA GLY A 401 -6.93 20.07 9.62
C GLY A 401 -8.37 20.51 9.40
N ASN A 402 -8.72 21.72 9.84
CA ASN A 402 -10.11 22.19 9.71
C ASN A 402 -10.54 22.25 8.24
N TYR A 403 -11.67 21.62 7.91
CA TYR A 403 -12.13 21.48 6.52
C TYR A 403 -12.34 22.80 5.76
N ASN A 404 -12.50 23.91 6.50
CA ASN A 404 -12.86 25.23 6.00
C ASN A 404 -11.72 26.27 6.16
N ASP A 405 -10.50 25.83 6.48
CA ASP A 405 -9.34 26.71 6.66
C ASP A 405 -8.13 26.28 5.82
N LEU A 406 -7.86 27.05 4.76
CA LEU A 406 -6.76 26.82 3.83
C LEU A 406 -5.37 26.84 4.51
N LYS A 407 -5.24 27.52 5.66
CA LYS A 407 -3.99 27.53 6.43
C LYS A 407 -3.72 26.22 7.16
N LEU A 408 -4.77 25.43 7.38
CA LEU A 408 -4.74 24.14 8.08
C LEU A 408 -4.86 22.98 7.09
N THR A 409 -5.17 23.25 5.82
CA THR A 409 -5.20 22.27 4.73
C THR A 409 -4.01 22.48 3.78
N HIS A 410 -4.13 23.41 2.83
CA HIS A 410 -3.19 23.67 1.75
C HIS A 410 -1.80 24.06 2.27
N ASP A 411 -1.73 25.07 3.13
CA ASP A 411 -0.45 25.57 3.63
C ASP A 411 0.29 24.50 4.47
N GLN A 412 -0.44 23.67 5.23
CA GLN A 412 0.19 22.62 6.04
C GLN A 412 0.73 21.48 5.21
N VAL A 413 0.00 21.04 4.17
CA VAL A 413 0.52 20.04 3.24
C VAL A 413 1.85 20.52 2.64
N ILE A 414 1.92 21.78 2.20
CA ILE A 414 3.17 22.37 1.67
C ILE A 414 4.26 22.40 2.75
N ASN A 415 3.94 22.90 3.95
CA ASN A 415 4.91 23.02 5.04
C ASN A 415 5.51 21.67 5.43
N ILE A 416 4.69 20.63 5.55
CA ILE A 416 5.13 19.28 5.95
C ILE A 416 5.98 18.64 4.84
N LYS A 417 5.60 18.79 3.57
CA LYS A 417 6.43 18.31 2.45
C LYS A 417 7.79 19.02 2.41
N ASN A 418 7.81 20.34 2.60
CA ASN A 418 9.06 21.11 2.65
C ASN A 418 9.93 20.72 3.84
N LEU A 419 9.32 20.44 4.99
CA LEU A 419 10.01 19.96 6.18
C LEU A 419 10.68 18.60 5.92
N ALA A 420 9.96 17.65 5.34
CA ALA A 420 10.50 16.34 4.95
C ALA A 420 11.69 16.48 3.99
N ILE A 421 11.55 17.30 2.95
CA ILE A 421 12.63 17.55 1.97
C ILE A 421 13.87 18.16 2.65
N ALA A 422 13.68 19.09 3.58
CA ALA A 422 14.77 19.72 4.32
C ALA A 422 15.52 18.72 5.24
N ASP A 423 14.84 17.69 5.72
CA ASP A 423 15.40 16.57 6.48
C ASP A 423 16.05 15.48 5.59
N GLY A 424 15.90 15.60 4.27
CA GLY A 424 16.43 14.64 3.30
C GLY A 424 15.57 13.39 3.14
N THR A 425 14.29 13.46 3.51
CA THR A 425 13.28 12.41 3.27
C THR A 425 12.16 12.93 2.36
N GLU A 426 11.29 12.04 1.91
CA GLU A 426 10.10 12.39 1.13
C GLU A 426 8.89 11.59 1.62
N TRP A 427 8.14 12.14 2.57
CA TRP A 427 6.95 11.46 3.08
C TRP A 427 5.80 11.44 2.07
N VAL A 428 5.03 10.35 2.10
CA VAL A 428 3.71 10.26 1.47
C VAL A 428 2.71 11.06 2.31
N VAL A 429 2.52 12.34 1.98
CA VAL A 429 1.65 13.25 2.75
C VAL A 429 0.20 13.17 2.29
N ARG A 430 -0.72 12.88 3.21
CA ARG A 430 -2.16 12.66 2.98
C ARG A 430 -2.99 13.54 3.90
N PHE A 431 -4.06 14.14 3.39
CA PHE A 431 -4.99 14.96 4.17
C PHE A 431 -6.21 14.12 4.58
N THR A 432 -5.99 13.21 5.53
CA THR A 432 -6.94 12.13 5.84
C THR A 432 -8.12 12.62 6.66
N GLU A 433 -7.96 13.67 7.47
CA GLU A 433 -9.06 14.16 8.30
C GLU A 433 -9.36 15.65 8.08
N PRO A 434 -10.24 15.99 7.11
CA PRO A 434 -10.83 17.32 6.99
C PRO A 434 -11.80 17.61 8.16
N TYR A 435 -11.25 17.84 9.35
CA TYR A 435 -11.98 17.97 10.60
C TYR A 435 -13.15 18.96 10.52
N THR A 436 -14.31 18.52 11.03
CA THR A 436 -15.55 19.29 11.14
C THR A 436 -16.26 18.95 12.46
N SER A 437 -16.95 19.93 13.06
CA SER A 437 -17.78 19.70 14.24
C SER A 437 -19.26 19.47 13.93
N VAL A 438 -19.62 19.51 12.64
CA VAL A 438 -21.01 19.33 12.17
C VAL A 438 -21.13 18.09 11.30
N LEU A 439 -22.30 17.45 11.36
CA LEU A 439 -22.70 16.43 10.38
C LEU A 439 -22.85 17.04 8.99
N ASN A 440 -22.39 16.33 7.96
CA ASN A 440 -22.55 16.72 6.56
C ASN A 440 -22.12 18.19 6.30
N PRO A 441 -20.85 18.56 6.55
CA PRO A 441 -20.36 19.91 6.28
C PRO A 441 -20.62 20.32 4.82
N ASN A 442 -20.77 21.61 4.53
CA ASN A 442 -21.11 22.04 3.17
C ASN A 442 -20.12 21.49 2.12
N ILE A 443 -20.63 20.71 1.16
CA ILE A 443 -19.81 20.00 0.16
C ILE A 443 -19.01 20.93 -0.75
N GLU A 444 -19.52 22.12 -1.06
CA GLU A 444 -18.80 23.09 -1.88
C GLU A 444 -17.62 23.67 -1.09
N THR A 445 -17.86 24.07 0.16
CA THR A 445 -16.79 24.50 1.07
C THR A 445 -15.71 23.42 1.22
N TRP A 446 -16.11 22.16 1.44
CA TRP A 446 -15.16 21.04 1.54
C TRP A 446 -14.39 20.82 0.23
N THR A 447 -15.06 20.90 -0.92
CA THR A 447 -14.41 20.78 -2.25
C THR A 447 -13.38 21.89 -2.46
N GLU A 448 -13.72 23.12 -2.07
CA GLU A 448 -12.96 24.34 -2.34
C GLU A 448 -11.87 24.65 -1.32
N LYS A 449 -11.93 24.02 -0.14
CA LYS A 449 -10.99 24.29 0.96
C LYS A 449 -10.27 23.05 1.49
N SER A 450 -10.73 21.85 1.16
CA SER A 450 -10.09 20.59 1.54
C SER A 450 -9.62 19.82 0.31
N LEU A 451 -10.55 19.32 -0.53
CA LEU A 451 -10.24 18.41 -1.65
C LEU A 451 -9.20 18.95 -2.63
N TRP A 452 -9.57 19.97 -3.40
CA TRP A 452 -8.65 20.46 -4.43
C TRP A 452 -7.43 21.18 -3.84
N PRO A 453 -7.55 21.98 -2.77
CA PRO A 453 -6.38 22.60 -2.16
C PRO A 453 -5.37 21.58 -1.62
N SER A 454 -5.78 20.50 -0.95
CA SER A 454 -4.81 19.49 -0.49
C SER A 454 -4.10 18.81 -1.68
N ILE A 455 -4.83 18.47 -2.74
CA ILE A 455 -4.27 17.90 -3.97
C ILE A 455 -3.29 18.87 -4.62
N THR A 456 -3.64 20.16 -4.77
CA THR A 456 -2.75 21.14 -5.40
C THR A 456 -1.54 21.53 -4.55
N ALA A 457 -1.61 21.30 -3.24
CA ALA A 457 -0.45 21.35 -2.36
C ALA A 457 0.49 20.12 -2.52
N GLY A 458 0.06 19.10 -3.25
CA GLY A 458 0.82 17.87 -3.51
C GLY A 458 0.49 16.73 -2.55
N SER A 459 -0.68 16.75 -1.90
CA SER A 459 -1.18 15.59 -1.17
C SER A 459 -1.59 14.48 -2.13
N VAL A 460 -1.31 13.22 -1.75
CA VAL A 460 -1.67 12.02 -2.53
C VAL A 460 -2.77 11.21 -1.84
N GLY A 461 -3.55 11.85 -0.98
CA GLY A 461 -4.69 11.23 -0.32
C GLY A 461 -5.63 12.24 0.35
N ILE A 462 -6.92 11.95 0.34
CA ILE A 462 -7.92 12.66 1.14
C ILE A 462 -9.07 11.72 1.52
N HIS A 463 -9.60 11.88 2.74
CA HIS A 463 -10.83 11.18 3.15
C HIS A 463 -11.96 12.15 3.47
N HIS A 464 -13.14 11.59 3.70
CA HIS A 464 -14.28 12.28 4.30
C HIS A 464 -14.42 11.90 5.78
N ILE A 465 -14.69 12.90 6.62
CA ILE A 465 -15.08 12.71 8.03
C ILE A 465 -16.36 13.53 8.33
N ASP A 466 -17.18 13.02 9.25
CA ASP A 466 -18.38 13.68 9.74
C ASP A 466 -18.28 14.02 11.24
N GLY A 467 -18.71 15.23 11.60
CA GLY A 467 -18.68 15.69 12.99
C GLY A 467 -19.95 15.34 13.77
N ALA A 468 -20.03 15.83 15.01
CA ALA A 468 -21.17 15.65 15.92
C ALA A 468 -21.56 14.17 16.16
N GLY A 469 -20.56 13.30 16.27
CA GLY A 469 -20.70 11.88 16.57
C GLY A 469 -20.96 11.00 15.35
N GLY A 470 -20.94 11.57 14.13
CA GLY A 470 -21.11 10.82 12.88
C GLY A 470 -19.90 9.94 12.53
N ASP A 471 -18.70 10.44 12.84
CA ASP A 471 -17.42 9.72 12.93
C ASP A 471 -17.49 8.38 13.66
N VAL A 472 -18.28 8.27 14.73
CA VAL A 472 -18.36 7.05 15.53
C VAL A 472 -19.65 6.25 15.29
N SER A 473 -20.76 6.89 14.91
CA SER A 473 -22.08 6.23 14.98
C SER A 473 -22.77 5.93 13.66
N ASN A 474 -22.17 6.30 12.52
CA ASN A 474 -22.89 6.19 11.26
C ASN A 474 -22.85 4.78 10.63
N ASP A 475 -24.03 4.16 10.52
CA ASP A 475 -24.23 2.89 9.80
C ASP A 475 -24.66 3.09 8.33
N ASN A 476 -25.05 4.31 7.94
CA ASN A 476 -25.49 4.65 6.60
C ASN A 476 -24.41 5.35 5.80
N LEU A 477 -23.53 4.58 5.16
CA LEU A 477 -22.46 5.15 4.34
C LEU A 477 -22.98 5.89 3.08
N ALA A 478 -24.26 5.71 2.73
CA ALA A 478 -24.85 6.43 1.59
C ALA A 478 -24.98 7.93 1.83
N GLN A 479 -24.97 8.38 3.09
CA GLN A 479 -24.94 9.82 3.39
C GLN A 479 -23.64 10.49 2.91
N TYR A 480 -22.56 9.71 2.74
CA TYR A 480 -21.26 10.20 2.28
C TYR A 480 -21.13 10.24 0.76
N GLN A 481 -22.13 9.75 0.03
CA GLN A 481 -22.11 9.70 -1.44
C GLN A 481 -21.63 11.01 -2.09
N PRO A 482 -22.07 12.22 -1.67
CA PRO A 482 -21.59 13.45 -2.29
C PRO A 482 -20.07 13.64 -2.18
N TYR A 483 -19.44 13.31 -1.05
CA TYR A 483 -17.99 13.44 -0.87
C TYR A 483 -17.23 12.38 -1.66
N LEU A 484 -17.71 11.12 -1.61
CA LEU A 484 -17.15 10.02 -2.38
C LEU A 484 -17.20 10.32 -3.89
N GLU A 485 -18.29 10.91 -4.37
CA GLU A 485 -18.41 11.37 -5.76
C GLU A 485 -17.40 12.47 -6.11
N ARG A 486 -17.19 13.47 -5.24
CA ARG A 486 -16.18 14.53 -5.48
C ARG A 486 -14.76 13.98 -5.53
N MET A 487 -14.43 13.07 -4.62
CA MET A 487 -13.14 12.37 -4.61
C MET A 487 -12.94 11.55 -5.88
N LYS A 488 -13.96 10.79 -6.28
CA LYS A 488 -13.97 10.05 -7.54
C LYS A 488 -13.77 10.97 -8.76
N TYR A 489 -14.46 12.11 -8.82
CA TYR A 489 -14.26 13.08 -9.91
C TYR A 489 -12.82 13.61 -9.95
N ALA A 490 -12.21 13.91 -8.81
CA ALA A 490 -10.82 14.33 -8.74
C ALA A 490 -9.87 13.20 -9.20
N LYS A 491 -10.00 11.98 -8.66
CA LYS A 491 -9.20 10.82 -9.06
C LYS A 491 -9.30 10.55 -10.56
N ASN A 492 -10.51 10.51 -11.12
CA ASN A 492 -10.72 10.27 -12.54
C ASN A 492 -10.17 11.39 -13.42
N PHE A 493 -10.20 12.65 -12.96
CA PHE A 493 -9.53 13.74 -13.65
C PHE A 493 -8.02 13.45 -13.85
N PHE A 494 -7.32 12.89 -12.86
CA PHE A 494 -5.91 12.53 -13.02
C PHE A 494 -5.72 11.28 -13.89
N GLU A 495 -6.48 10.22 -13.63
CA GLU A 495 -6.35 8.93 -14.31
C GLU A 495 -6.76 9.00 -15.79
N ASP A 496 -7.96 9.50 -16.10
CA ASP A 496 -8.49 9.56 -17.47
C ASP A 496 -7.65 10.47 -18.37
N ASN A 497 -7.02 11.48 -17.77
CA ASN A 497 -6.16 12.42 -18.49
C ASN A 497 -4.67 12.05 -18.43
N ASN A 498 -4.31 10.89 -17.86
CA ASN A 498 -2.93 10.40 -17.73
C ASN A 498 -1.99 11.47 -17.15
N ILE A 499 -2.42 12.11 -16.06
CA ILE A 499 -1.64 13.11 -15.32
C ILE A 499 -0.77 12.37 -14.30
N PRO A 500 0.57 12.51 -14.34
CA PRO A 500 1.47 11.75 -13.48
C PRO A 500 1.59 12.39 -12.09
N PHE A 501 0.52 12.36 -11.29
CA PHE A 501 0.44 13.03 -9.97
C PHE A 501 1.65 12.71 -9.06
N TRP A 502 2.21 11.49 -9.18
CA TRP A 502 3.40 11.02 -8.46
C TRP A 502 4.69 11.80 -8.74
N ASN A 503 4.73 12.60 -9.81
CA ASN A 503 5.86 13.45 -10.20
C ASN A 503 5.51 14.94 -10.17
N MET A 504 4.42 15.33 -9.51
CA MET A 504 3.98 16.72 -9.45
C MET A 504 4.21 17.33 -8.08
N SER A 505 4.39 18.65 -8.05
CA SER A 505 4.58 19.43 -6.84
C SER A 505 3.78 20.72 -6.90
N ASN A 506 3.53 21.32 -5.73
CA ASN A 506 2.99 22.67 -5.65
C ASN A 506 3.85 23.68 -6.43
N ASP A 507 3.20 24.64 -7.07
CA ASP A 507 3.83 25.70 -7.86
C ASP A 507 3.03 27.02 -7.80
N ASP A 508 2.49 27.36 -6.63
CA ASP A 508 1.64 28.55 -6.48
C ASP A 508 2.37 29.86 -6.83
N ALA A 509 3.70 29.84 -6.79
CA ALA A 509 4.52 30.98 -7.21
C ALA A 509 4.33 31.34 -8.70
N SER A 510 3.86 30.38 -9.52
CA SER A 510 3.71 30.52 -10.97
C SER A 510 2.27 30.82 -11.42
N ILE A 511 1.35 31.14 -10.50
CA ILE A 511 -0.04 31.50 -10.80
C ILE A 511 -0.47 32.81 -10.12
N SER A 512 -1.24 33.65 -10.82
CA SER A 512 -1.70 34.93 -10.26
C SER A 512 -2.86 34.84 -9.26
N LYS A 513 -3.60 33.72 -9.30
CA LYS A 513 -4.82 33.48 -8.50
C LYS A 513 -5.09 31.98 -8.45
N GLY A 514 -5.42 31.47 -7.27
CA GLY A 514 -5.74 30.06 -7.07
C GLY A 514 -4.50 29.26 -6.68
N TYR A 515 -4.57 27.95 -6.88
CA TYR A 515 -3.51 27.02 -6.51
C TYR A 515 -3.04 26.23 -7.72
N LEU A 516 -1.75 25.90 -7.77
CA LEU A 516 -1.14 25.26 -8.92
C LEU A 516 -0.37 24.00 -8.50
N LEU A 517 -0.67 22.89 -9.19
CA LEU A 517 0.11 21.67 -9.18
C LEU A 517 0.80 21.50 -10.54
N SER A 518 2.10 21.23 -10.55
CA SER A 518 2.89 21.23 -11.77
C SER A 518 4.00 20.19 -11.73
N ASP A 519 4.33 19.60 -12.88
CA ASP A 519 5.57 18.85 -13.10
C ASP A 519 6.68 19.74 -13.70
N ASN A 520 6.41 21.03 -13.87
CA ASN A 520 7.24 22.08 -14.47
C ASN A 520 7.72 21.77 -15.91
N LEU A 521 7.06 20.84 -16.59
CA LEU A 521 7.48 20.34 -17.89
C LEU A 521 6.31 20.23 -18.88
N GLU A 522 5.29 19.45 -18.53
CA GLU A 522 4.18 19.05 -19.39
C GLU A 522 2.82 19.47 -18.83
N ASN A 523 2.57 19.29 -17.53
CA ASN A 523 1.25 19.41 -16.93
C ASN A 523 1.23 20.50 -15.85
N TYR A 524 0.23 21.36 -15.95
CA TYR A 524 -0.07 22.43 -15.00
C TYR A 524 -1.56 22.36 -14.68
N ILE A 525 -1.91 22.11 -13.41
CA ILE A 525 -3.28 21.95 -12.93
C ILE A 525 -3.57 23.12 -11.98
N ALA A 526 -4.32 24.10 -12.48
CA ALA A 526 -4.73 25.25 -11.70
C ALA A 526 -6.11 25.03 -11.09
N PHE A 527 -6.26 25.21 -9.78
CA PHE A 527 -7.56 25.23 -9.11
C PHE A 527 -7.98 26.66 -8.79
N LEU A 528 -9.14 27.07 -9.31
CA LEU A 528 -9.74 28.38 -9.12
C LEU A 528 -11.03 28.24 -8.32
N ALA A 529 -10.96 28.30 -6.99
CA ALA A 529 -12.12 28.12 -6.10
C ALA A 529 -13.26 29.11 -6.40
N ASP A 530 -12.95 30.40 -6.54
CA ASP A 530 -13.97 31.43 -6.86
C ASP A 530 -14.25 31.57 -8.38
N GLY A 531 -13.77 30.64 -9.19
CA GLY A 531 -13.82 30.71 -10.65
C GLY A 531 -13.04 31.89 -11.25
N GLY A 532 -13.53 32.36 -12.39
CA GLY A 532 -12.93 33.43 -13.18
C GLY A 532 -11.73 32.93 -13.98
N THR A 533 -10.63 33.67 -13.93
CA THR A 533 -9.42 33.43 -14.73
C THR A 533 -8.19 33.67 -13.87
N ALA A 534 -7.05 33.16 -14.32
CA ALA A 534 -5.73 33.48 -13.81
C ALA A 534 -4.74 33.72 -14.96
N THR A 535 -3.52 34.12 -14.62
CA THR A 535 -2.36 34.04 -15.49
C THR A 535 -1.36 33.04 -14.93
N LEU A 536 -0.61 32.38 -15.83
CA LEU A 536 0.45 31.44 -15.49
C LEU A 536 1.81 31.91 -16.01
N ASP A 537 2.86 31.63 -15.25
CA ASP A 537 4.23 31.69 -15.74
C ASP A 537 4.61 30.32 -16.32
N LEU A 538 4.81 30.24 -17.65
CA LEU A 538 5.05 28.99 -18.36
C LEU A 538 6.48 28.98 -18.95
N PRO A 539 7.36 28.10 -18.47
CA PRO A 539 8.76 28.09 -18.89
C PRO A 539 8.94 27.63 -20.34
N GLY A 540 10.11 27.96 -20.90
CA GLY A 540 10.58 27.42 -22.16
C GLY A 540 9.98 28.08 -23.41
N SER A 541 9.75 27.27 -24.45
CA SER A 541 9.24 27.73 -25.75
C SER A 541 8.31 26.67 -26.34
N ASN A 542 7.25 26.39 -25.60
CA ASN A 542 6.23 25.41 -25.93
C ASN A 542 4.89 26.11 -26.21
N THR A 543 3.98 25.35 -26.81
CA THR A 543 2.57 25.72 -26.94
C THR A 543 1.78 24.75 -26.09
N TYR A 544 0.80 25.23 -25.35
CA TYR A 544 0.00 24.45 -24.42
C TYR A 544 -1.47 24.49 -24.82
N SER A 545 -2.18 23.37 -24.67
CA SER A 545 -3.65 23.33 -24.69
C SER A 545 -4.18 23.77 -23.33
N VAL A 546 -5.32 24.45 -23.32
CA VAL A 546 -6.03 24.84 -22.09
C VAL A 546 -7.41 24.21 -22.08
N LYS A 547 -7.73 23.49 -21.00
CA LYS A 547 -8.99 22.77 -20.82
C LYS A 547 -9.53 22.95 -19.40
N TRP A 548 -10.85 22.97 -19.27
CA TRP A 548 -11.56 23.26 -18.02
C TRP A 548 -12.33 22.03 -17.55
N PHE A 549 -12.17 21.68 -16.28
CA PHE A 549 -12.85 20.59 -15.60
C PHE A 549 -13.76 21.16 -14.51
N ASP A 550 -14.97 20.60 -14.40
CA ASP A 550 -15.94 21.02 -13.39
C ASP A 550 -15.82 20.12 -12.15
N PRO A 551 -15.11 20.55 -11.08
CA PRO A 551 -14.98 19.76 -9.85
C PRO A 551 -16.32 19.57 -9.13
N ARG A 552 -17.32 20.35 -9.59
CA ARG A 552 -18.77 20.32 -9.38
C ARG A 552 -19.44 18.96 -9.48
N ASN A 553 -19.23 18.44 -10.68
CA ASN A 553 -20.14 17.51 -11.32
C ASN A 553 -19.36 16.46 -12.11
N GLY A 554 -18.02 16.57 -12.14
CA GLY A 554 -17.15 15.74 -12.96
C GLY A 554 -17.38 15.92 -14.46
N GLY A 555 -17.11 14.84 -15.19
CA GLY A 555 -17.28 14.75 -16.65
C GLY A 555 -16.08 15.22 -17.45
N ASP A 556 -16.26 15.31 -18.76
CA ASP A 556 -15.18 15.58 -19.70
C ASP A 556 -14.59 17.00 -19.57
N LEU A 557 -13.33 17.12 -19.96
CA LEU A 557 -12.65 18.40 -20.18
C LEU A 557 -13.35 19.26 -21.23
N LYS A 558 -13.61 20.53 -20.90
CA LYS A 558 -14.34 21.50 -21.72
C LYS A 558 -13.41 22.59 -22.26
N ASP A 559 -13.78 23.15 -23.41
CA ASP A 559 -13.13 24.36 -23.94
C ASP A 559 -13.63 25.61 -23.21
N GLY A 560 -12.69 26.47 -22.80
CA GLY A 560 -12.99 27.81 -22.32
C GLY A 560 -12.87 28.85 -23.42
N SER A 561 -12.76 30.12 -23.05
CA SER A 561 -12.57 31.21 -24.02
C SER A 561 -11.18 31.19 -24.69
N VAL A 562 -10.22 30.49 -24.10
CA VAL A 562 -8.87 30.25 -24.62
C VAL A 562 -8.64 28.74 -24.61
N THR A 563 -8.17 28.20 -25.72
CA THR A 563 -7.91 26.76 -25.89
C THR A 563 -6.45 26.47 -26.15
N THR A 564 -5.64 27.49 -26.44
CA THR A 564 -4.20 27.36 -26.71
C THR A 564 -3.45 28.61 -26.28
N ILE A 565 -2.30 28.42 -25.65
CA ILE A 565 -1.39 29.49 -25.19
C ILE A 565 0.06 29.11 -25.49
N ASN A 566 0.97 30.10 -25.52
CA ASN A 566 2.41 29.86 -25.67
C ASN A 566 3.13 30.09 -24.35
N SER A 567 4.30 29.48 -24.16
CA SER A 567 5.21 29.80 -23.06
C SER A 567 5.48 31.31 -23.03
N ASP A 568 5.22 31.93 -21.90
CA ASP A 568 5.57 33.31 -21.55
C ASP A 568 5.39 33.46 -20.03
N THR A 569 5.70 34.65 -19.52
CA THR A 569 5.30 35.11 -18.20
C THR A 569 3.91 35.74 -18.24
N ASN A 570 3.12 35.57 -17.18
CA ASN A 570 1.76 36.10 -17.03
C ASN A 570 0.82 35.78 -18.21
N VAL A 571 0.84 34.53 -18.66
CA VAL A 571 0.01 34.04 -19.76
C VAL A 571 -1.44 33.84 -19.31
N PHE A 572 -2.36 34.55 -19.96
CA PHE A 572 -3.80 34.46 -19.68
C PHE A 572 -4.41 33.11 -20.10
N ILE A 573 -5.02 32.39 -19.15
CA ILE A 573 -5.59 31.04 -19.42
C ILE A 573 -7.05 31.06 -19.89
N GLY A 574 -7.68 32.23 -20.02
CA GLY A 574 -9.06 32.35 -20.49
C GLY A 574 -10.10 32.25 -19.38
N ASN A 575 -11.37 32.38 -19.78
CA ASN A 575 -12.52 32.21 -18.90
C ASN A 575 -13.13 30.81 -19.04
N PRO A 576 -13.78 30.29 -17.99
CA PRO A 576 -14.47 29.00 -18.04
C PRO A 576 -15.61 29.00 -19.06
N PRO A 577 -16.06 27.81 -19.51
CA PRO A 577 -17.15 27.68 -20.49
C PRO A 577 -18.47 28.28 -20.01
N ASN A 578 -18.72 28.30 -18.70
CA ASN A 578 -19.91 28.84 -18.06
C ASN A 578 -19.64 29.08 -16.56
N ASN A 579 -20.65 29.58 -15.83
CA ASN A 579 -20.62 29.72 -14.38
C ASN A 579 -19.30 30.34 -13.87
N SER A 580 -19.00 31.55 -14.32
CA SER A 580 -17.71 32.21 -14.11
C SER A 580 -17.37 32.49 -12.64
N SER A 581 -18.33 32.36 -11.72
CA SER A 581 -18.15 32.57 -10.28
C SER A 581 -18.12 31.28 -9.47
N ALA A 582 -18.10 30.12 -10.13
CA ALA A 582 -18.02 28.83 -9.46
C ALA A 582 -16.64 28.20 -9.63
N SER A 583 -16.31 27.22 -8.81
CA SER A 583 -15.01 26.55 -8.83
C SER A 583 -14.74 25.80 -10.14
N TRP A 584 -13.49 25.91 -10.61
CA TRP A 584 -12.97 25.24 -11.81
C TRP A 584 -11.56 24.71 -11.59
N VAL A 585 -11.26 23.58 -12.22
CA VAL A 585 -9.90 23.07 -12.39
C VAL A 585 -9.49 23.28 -13.86
N VAL A 586 -8.29 23.79 -14.10
CA VAL A 586 -7.79 24.06 -15.45
C VAL A 586 -6.57 23.19 -15.70
N LEU A 587 -6.66 22.33 -16.71
CA LEU A 587 -5.52 21.58 -17.23
C LEU A 587 -4.86 22.37 -18.35
N VAL A 588 -3.65 22.86 -18.10
CA VAL A 588 -2.76 23.43 -19.09
C VAL A 588 -1.69 22.39 -19.42
N ARG A 589 -1.65 21.94 -20.68
CA ARG A 589 -0.82 20.81 -21.10
C ARG A 589 -0.01 21.09 -22.34
N ASN A 590 1.27 20.72 -22.33
CA ASN A 590 2.17 20.92 -23.46
C ASN A 590 1.72 20.13 -24.72
N ASN A 591 1.50 20.84 -25.82
CA ASN A 591 1.02 20.27 -27.09
C ASN A 591 2.04 19.35 -27.79
N LYS A 592 3.35 19.49 -27.52
CA LYS A 592 4.34 18.56 -28.09
C LYS A 592 4.09 17.13 -27.63
N THR A 593 3.61 16.93 -26.40
CA THR A 593 3.26 15.60 -25.90
C THR A 593 1.92 15.12 -26.46
N LEU A 594 0.94 16.01 -26.67
CA LEU A 594 -0.30 15.68 -27.39
C LEU A 594 -0.04 15.20 -28.83
N LEU A 595 0.95 15.78 -29.52
CA LEU A 595 1.34 15.35 -30.87
C LEU A 595 2.12 14.03 -30.87
N LEU A 596 2.91 13.72 -29.83
CA LEU A 596 3.55 12.41 -29.67
C LEU A 596 2.54 11.30 -29.31
N ARG A 597 1.44 11.65 -28.61
CA ARG A 597 0.34 10.74 -28.25
C ARG A 597 -0.72 10.59 -29.37
N ASN A 598 -0.95 11.62 -30.20
CA ASN A 598 -1.92 11.59 -31.32
C ASN A 598 -1.30 11.26 -32.68
N SER A 599 0.01 11.39 -32.85
CA SER A 599 0.68 10.56 -33.85
C SER A 599 0.53 9.12 -33.35
N LYS A 600 0.23 8.18 -34.25
CA LYS A 600 0.27 6.74 -33.96
C LYS A 600 1.70 6.33 -33.61
N THR A 601 2.22 6.82 -32.49
CA THR A 601 3.37 6.27 -31.81
C THR A 601 2.76 5.16 -30.99
N LEU A 602 3.00 3.92 -31.44
CA LEU A 602 2.67 2.70 -30.73
C LEU A 602 2.84 2.92 -29.22
N LEU A 603 1.73 2.98 -28.51
CA LEU A 603 1.71 2.64 -27.10
C LEU A 603 2.37 1.26 -27.00
N VAL A 604 3.19 1.05 -25.98
CA VAL A 604 3.61 -0.30 -25.55
C VAL A 604 2.37 -0.99 -24.94
N LYS A 605 1.38 -1.24 -25.80
CA LYS A 605 0.14 -1.98 -25.53
C LYS A 605 -0.44 -2.67 -26.77
N ASP A 606 0.29 -2.67 -27.89
CA ASP A 606 -0.02 -3.50 -29.08
C ASP A 606 1.09 -4.52 -29.40
N ILE A 607 1.82 -4.97 -28.39
CA ILE A 607 2.59 -6.22 -28.49
C ILE A 607 2.02 -7.15 -27.44
N ASN A 608 1.22 -8.11 -27.90
CA ASN A 608 1.12 -9.37 -27.20
C ASN A 608 2.55 -9.88 -27.02
N ASP A 609 3.03 -9.93 -25.78
CA ASP A 609 4.35 -10.50 -25.41
C ASP A 609 4.48 -11.99 -25.77
N ALA A 610 3.43 -12.58 -26.36
CA ALA A 610 3.38 -13.95 -26.81
C ALA A 610 4.09 -14.23 -28.15
N ASP A 611 4.50 -13.23 -28.94
CA ASP A 611 4.92 -13.48 -30.34
C ASP A 611 6.27 -12.89 -30.82
N LEU A 612 7.15 -12.37 -29.96
CA LEU A 612 8.45 -11.82 -30.41
C LEU A 612 9.68 -12.45 -29.72
N ASN A 613 10.23 -13.49 -30.35
CA ASN A 613 11.44 -14.22 -29.95
C ASN A 613 12.77 -13.46 -30.19
N VAL A 614 12.80 -12.13 -30.01
CA VAL A 614 14.01 -11.35 -30.32
C VAL A 614 15.07 -11.48 -29.24
N LYS A 615 16.27 -11.97 -29.59
CA LYS A 615 17.40 -12.12 -28.65
C LYS A 615 18.64 -11.40 -29.16
N ILE A 616 19.35 -10.75 -28.24
CA ILE A 616 20.65 -10.12 -28.50
C ILE A 616 21.70 -10.77 -27.61
N PHE A 617 22.73 -11.37 -28.20
CA PHE A 617 23.78 -12.05 -27.46
C PHE A 617 25.15 -11.97 -28.17
N PRO A 618 26.28 -12.00 -27.46
CA PRO A 618 26.38 -11.89 -26.01
C PRO A 618 25.93 -10.50 -25.53
N ASN A 619 25.35 -10.45 -24.34
CA ASN A 619 24.99 -9.22 -23.64
C ASN A 619 25.10 -9.54 -22.13
N PRO A 620 26.19 -9.13 -21.45
CA PRO A 620 27.17 -8.11 -21.88
C PRO A 620 28.09 -8.50 -23.04
N VAL A 621 28.69 -7.49 -23.68
CA VAL A 621 29.61 -7.64 -24.83
C VAL A 621 30.75 -6.64 -24.76
N THR A 622 31.93 -7.03 -25.22
CA THR A 622 33.12 -6.17 -25.15
C THR A 622 33.00 -4.95 -26.05
N SER A 623 33.73 -3.89 -25.70
CA SER A 623 33.80 -2.60 -26.42
C SER A 623 33.98 -2.70 -27.96
N PHE A 624 34.68 -3.73 -28.46
CA PHE A 624 34.88 -4.01 -29.90
C PHE A 624 34.20 -5.31 -30.37
N GLY A 625 33.34 -5.86 -29.52
CA GLY A 625 32.64 -7.10 -29.75
C GLY A 625 31.58 -7.00 -30.84
N LYS A 626 31.01 -8.17 -31.12
CA LYS A 626 29.90 -8.38 -32.04
C LYS A 626 28.72 -8.89 -31.22
N ILE A 627 27.53 -8.42 -31.54
CA ILE A 627 26.29 -9.02 -31.08
C ILE A 627 25.61 -9.76 -32.22
N PHE A 628 24.88 -10.79 -31.86
CA PHE A 628 24.03 -11.57 -32.72
C PHE A 628 22.59 -11.25 -32.36
N ILE A 629 21.80 -10.93 -33.37
CA ILE A 629 20.39 -10.58 -33.22
C ILE A 629 19.60 -11.71 -33.86
N SER A 630 18.77 -12.40 -33.09
CA SER A 630 17.90 -13.48 -33.58
C SER A 630 16.42 -13.16 -33.42
N GLY A 631 15.56 -13.87 -34.13
CA GLY A 631 14.09 -13.78 -33.96
C GLY A 631 13.45 -12.56 -34.63
N ILE A 632 14.14 -12.00 -35.62
CA ILE A 632 13.69 -10.86 -36.43
C ILE A 632 13.27 -11.35 -37.82
N GLU A 633 12.24 -10.73 -38.39
CA GLU A 633 11.82 -10.99 -39.77
C GLU A 633 12.90 -10.63 -40.80
N LYS A 634 13.03 -11.46 -41.85
CA LYS A 634 13.97 -11.19 -42.95
C LYS A 634 13.65 -9.87 -43.65
N GLY A 635 14.69 -9.13 -44.03
CA GLY A 635 14.55 -7.86 -44.74
C GLY A 635 15.56 -6.80 -44.32
N HIS A 636 15.37 -5.58 -44.82
CA HIS A 636 16.22 -4.44 -44.47
C HIS A 636 15.76 -3.76 -43.20
N HIS A 637 16.69 -3.61 -42.26
CA HIS A 637 16.49 -2.96 -40.98
C HIS A 637 17.55 -1.88 -40.75
N THR A 638 17.22 -0.90 -39.93
CA THR A 638 18.14 0.12 -39.44
C THR A 638 18.41 -0.14 -37.97
N ALA A 639 19.62 -0.59 -37.67
CA ALA A 639 20.09 -0.80 -36.31
C ALA A 639 20.75 0.47 -35.76
N ILE A 640 20.39 0.88 -34.55
CA ILE A 640 20.88 2.11 -33.91
C ILE A 640 21.26 1.80 -32.46
N ILE A 641 22.41 2.31 -32.02
CA ILE A 641 22.79 2.31 -30.60
C ILE A 641 22.75 3.73 -30.09
N TYR A 642 22.06 3.94 -28.97
CA TYR A 642 21.98 5.21 -28.25
C TYR A 642 22.72 5.13 -26.92
N ASP A 643 23.35 6.22 -26.48
CA ASP A 643 23.70 6.39 -25.07
C ASP A 643 22.44 6.64 -24.22
N ILE A 644 22.57 6.58 -22.90
CA ILE A 644 21.46 6.83 -21.96
C ILE A 644 20.88 8.27 -22.05
N ARG A 645 21.53 9.18 -22.78
CA ARG A 645 21.05 10.54 -23.03
C ARG A 645 20.39 10.68 -24.40
N GLY A 646 20.17 9.56 -25.11
CA GLY A 646 19.52 9.52 -26.42
C GLY A 646 20.42 9.93 -27.59
N ARG A 647 21.74 10.05 -27.41
CA ARG A 647 22.68 10.37 -28.50
C ARG A 647 23.04 9.12 -29.27
N ILE A 648 22.99 9.21 -30.61
CA ILE A 648 23.34 8.09 -31.50
C ILE A 648 24.84 7.84 -31.44
N MET A 649 25.21 6.65 -30.97
CA MET A 649 26.59 6.18 -30.85
C MET A 649 27.02 5.36 -32.06
N ASN A 650 26.09 4.61 -32.65
CA ASN A 650 26.32 3.85 -33.88
C ASN A 650 24.98 3.70 -34.63
N LYS A 651 25.02 3.74 -35.95
CA LYS A 651 23.86 3.52 -36.82
C LYS A 651 24.30 2.78 -38.07
N LYS A 652 23.63 1.68 -38.39
CA LYS A 652 23.94 0.89 -39.58
C LYS A 652 22.68 0.25 -40.16
N ASN A 653 22.61 0.20 -41.48
CA ASN A 653 21.62 -0.62 -42.17
C ASN A 653 22.10 -2.08 -42.17
N VAL A 654 21.22 -2.99 -41.78
CA VAL A 654 21.47 -4.42 -41.68
C VAL A 654 20.42 -5.14 -42.52
N GLU A 655 20.84 -6.12 -43.30
CA GLU A 655 19.95 -6.98 -44.06
C GLU A 655 19.90 -8.34 -43.36
N PHE A 656 18.71 -8.75 -42.94
CA PHE A 656 18.47 -10.05 -42.34
C PHE A 656 18.15 -11.05 -43.44
N THR A 657 19.15 -11.86 -43.78
CA THR A 657 19.05 -12.94 -44.78
C THR A 657 18.68 -14.28 -44.12
N ASN A 658 19.05 -14.44 -42.84
CA ASN A 658 18.81 -15.60 -41.99
C ASN A 658 18.22 -15.21 -40.63
N ASP A 659 17.87 -16.21 -39.80
CA ASP A 659 17.22 -16.00 -38.49
C ASP A 659 18.13 -15.35 -37.44
N VAL A 660 19.44 -15.24 -37.72
CA VAL A 660 20.45 -14.60 -36.88
C VAL A 660 21.36 -13.73 -37.74
N GLU A 661 21.54 -12.46 -37.37
CA GLU A 661 22.50 -11.57 -38.03
C GLU A 661 23.52 -10.98 -37.06
N GLU A 662 24.72 -10.73 -37.59
CA GLU A 662 25.84 -10.13 -36.85
C GLU A 662 25.82 -8.60 -36.95
N PHE A 663 25.93 -7.94 -35.80
CA PHE A 663 26.09 -6.49 -35.68
C PHE A 663 27.39 -6.13 -34.93
N LYS A 664 28.22 -5.27 -35.52
CA LYS A 664 29.46 -4.76 -34.92
C LYS A 664 29.20 -3.47 -34.17
N ILE A 665 29.52 -3.46 -32.87
CA ILE A 665 29.18 -2.36 -31.95
C ILE A 665 30.00 -1.09 -32.16
N GLY A 666 31.26 -1.22 -32.61
CA GLY A 666 32.06 -0.09 -33.08
C GLY A 666 32.76 0.73 -32.00
N GLY A 667 33.44 0.09 -31.04
CA GLY A 667 34.37 0.77 -30.12
C GLY A 667 33.67 1.65 -29.09
N LEU A 668 32.62 1.13 -28.44
CA LEU A 668 31.91 1.84 -27.38
C LEU A 668 32.66 1.72 -26.05
N LYS A 669 32.53 2.72 -25.18
CA LYS A 669 33.05 2.65 -23.80
C LYS A 669 32.15 1.76 -22.95
N SER A 670 32.71 1.16 -21.90
CA SER A 670 31.94 0.39 -20.92
C SER A 670 30.76 1.20 -20.37
N GLY A 671 29.58 0.58 -20.30
CA GLY A 671 28.35 1.25 -19.88
C GLY A 671 27.07 0.65 -20.47
N ILE A 672 25.95 1.27 -20.15
CA ILE A 672 24.60 0.88 -20.62
C ILE A 672 24.23 1.71 -21.85
N TYR A 673 23.72 1.04 -22.87
CA TYR A 673 23.22 1.63 -24.12
C TYR A 673 21.85 1.05 -24.46
N ILE A 674 21.12 1.76 -25.33
CA ILE A 674 19.86 1.28 -25.89
C ILE A 674 20.13 0.89 -27.34
N PHE A 675 19.88 -0.38 -27.68
CA PHE A 675 19.92 -0.86 -29.06
C PHE A 675 18.50 -0.85 -29.63
N THR A 676 18.32 -0.30 -30.82
CA THR A 676 17.05 -0.39 -31.55
C THR A 676 17.23 -0.94 -32.96
N LEU A 677 16.21 -1.62 -33.45
CA LEU A 677 16.15 -2.16 -34.81
C LEU A 677 14.82 -1.77 -35.45
N ASN A 678 14.88 -1.05 -36.57
CA ASN A 678 13.69 -0.51 -37.23
C ASN A 678 13.58 -1.06 -38.66
N ASN A 679 12.44 -1.62 -39.03
CA ASN A 679 12.18 -2.05 -40.41
C ASN A 679 11.55 -0.91 -41.25
N SER A 680 11.41 -1.13 -42.55
CA SER A 680 10.75 -0.19 -43.48
C SER A 680 9.22 -0.09 -43.32
N LEU A 681 8.62 -0.90 -42.43
CA LEU A 681 7.19 -0.99 -42.16
C LEU A 681 6.82 -0.45 -40.76
N ASN A 682 7.67 0.38 -40.14
CA ASN A 682 7.49 0.98 -38.82
C ASN A 682 7.41 0.01 -37.62
N LYS A 683 7.85 -1.24 -37.75
CA LYS A 683 8.13 -2.08 -36.56
C LYS A 683 9.47 -1.68 -35.97
N SER A 684 9.50 -1.45 -34.66
CA SER A 684 10.70 -1.12 -33.91
C SER A 684 10.89 -2.12 -32.78
N TYR A 685 12.10 -2.65 -32.66
CA TYR A 685 12.54 -3.48 -31.54
C TYR A 685 13.55 -2.69 -30.72
N SER A 686 13.46 -2.75 -29.40
CA SER A 686 14.40 -2.08 -28.50
C SER A 686 14.89 -3.03 -27.41
N ALA A 687 16.17 -2.95 -27.07
CA ALA A 687 16.77 -3.77 -26.02
C ALA A 687 17.89 -3.02 -25.29
N LYS A 688 18.08 -3.33 -24.01
CA LYS A 688 19.24 -2.89 -23.22
C LYS A 688 20.50 -3.61 -23.72
N LEU A 689 21.57 -2.86 -23.97
CA LEU A 689 22.88 -3.39 -24.35
C LEU A 689 23.93 -2.98 -23.31
N ILE A 690 24.65 -3.93 -22.75
CA ILE A 690 25.71 -3.70 -21.76
C ILE A 690 27.06 -3.90 -22.44
N ILE A 691 27.90 -2.86 -22.40
CA ILE A 691 29.27 -2.91 -22.87
C ILE A 691 30.21 -3.12 -21.68
N ASP A 692 30.99 -4.20 -21.72
CA ASP A 692 32.08 -4.49 -20.77
C ASP A 692 33.34 -3.67 -21.08
#